data_AF-A0A815G1A7-F1
#
_entry.id   AF-A0A815G1A7-F1
#
_cell.length_a   1.000
_cell.length_b   1.000
_cell.length_c   1.000
_cell.angle_alpha   90.00
_cell.angle_beta   90.00
_cell.angle_gamma   90.00
#
_symmetry.space_group_name_H-M   'P 1'
#
loop_
_entity.id
_entity.type
_entity.pdbx_description
1 polymer ?
#
loop_
_entity_poly.entity_id
_entity_poly.type
_entity_poly.pdbx_seq_one_letter_code
_entity_poly.pdbx_strand_id
1 'polypeptide(L)'
;MGCRQSSSLNPMDRMTYEYILTRIPEHCQREIRKIPVQQFLTVYGKHMNAETHLDQKEYLSAITNESEAIHDLELLLNHQKDHFVFADMYKLLSICYWSTQNIELAFERSLLALNIRLKHTPMDFTEISLHYFRLSLICIVKGIWKEAEECLIKAMNAAQSSNALSQSYIQELEDSLSSLRQRMENNSRQKPLVYSFISDAHENQEDYLRRKTLEELIVRYTDVSALQIDTQEYDRLPIKQTETQIGKEAIQDVLQHFEKFLEEDLFLLKFGSKGGCVSFIAAYFKATQMKTSSLSASVIEAALTMIIDRVNDDGSKDDELYSAIRQSSYILSYTDDDESRSPGVRVFQITLVFNAHFRGSMITWRVINSTTNPLRVEVLQRHAWNYAWWPCTNAQISAGNYTIGSGSLKCMSSCPPNVSTLSSVTVPCTGFNQIEQYVSGEGRFTFQVSPNYRFRAIFTGSAWFALVTGGGDWSIAVEINTYLRPNGRYNQAPIVTMLPIIRLRRFLTYNIKINVADNDFDRYNCIWSNTSDECGGICRSVLNLPASTYLNETSCVLRFTPATVGFYAMAFTVLDYENDTSTVPLSRVPVQFIFNVWDSNITCSTPPIYIGDAPADQCIFVEPGQVITMIIRIRVQCANATLVNVIGVYPTGFTQSPIFTDPYDLTLYNFKVSYSASANQVGQNLFCFAGVDSIGNQGDATCLRFTVQLGSDSRNTLYVNNATHFPTGLVSKYQSSWTILYPSGITYSRPNADAFVRFKLATTNTDFVTYNVLKQPDNVIYHSDRLEIISDITFSTGQQFYISIDSGVFLPIATCLRDSMGITDSTFWTFYTTAEPSTSTTTSTTTTFTTVTIQNRTVPTIRTIPSTLPATTSTKRTTIEFSTTTAISTTIKNISPTSSFPVSTAVGATIGGIIVITLMSLLIHHTVKRYRTNSLIKLEDGEHKTDTDSDTSPQYRLTTRTAAQPASKANDFNVRDIVQLTTAKRQNLIVMN
;
A
#
# COMPACT_ATOMS: atom_id res chain seq x y z
N MET A 1 22.70 45.68 20.11
CA MET A 1 21.39 45.14 20.54
C MET A 1 21.01 44.03 19.56
N GLY A 2 20.65 42.84 20.02
CA GLY A 2 20.27 41.73 19.15
C GLY A 2 18.83 41.30 19.42
N CYS A 3 17.98 41.32 18.40
CA CYS A 3 16.60 40.86 18.53
C CYS A 3 16.57 39.33 18.65
N ARG A 4 16.15 38.81 19.80
CA ARG A 4 15.72 37.40 19.90
C ARG A 4 14.47 37.23 19.04
N GLN A 5 14.56 36.44 17.97
CA GLN A 5 13.39 35.82 17.38
C GLN A 5 12.86 34.79 18.38
N SER A 6 11.79 35.10 19.11
CA SER A 6 11.02 34.09 19.82
C SER A 6 10.20 33.32 18.79
N SER A 7 10.63 32.11 18.44
CA SER A 7 9.79 31.15 17.71
C SER A 7 8.54 30.87 18.55
N SER A 8 7.40 31.45 18.16
CA SER A 8 6.12 31.18 18.80
C SER A 8 5.77 29.71 18.60
N LEU A 9 5.62 28.97 19.71
CA LEU A 9 5.07 27.61 19.66
C LEU A 9 3.71 27.62 18.96
N ASN A 10 3.41 26.54 18.23
CA ASN A 10 2.10 26.38 17.63
C ASN A 10 1.03 26.30 18.74
N PRO A 11 -0.20 26.81 18.52
CA PRO A 11 -1.26 26.80 19.54
C PRO A 11 -1.52 25.41 20.15
N MET A 12 -1.38 24.34 19.35
CA MET A 12 -1.56 22.97 19.80
C MET A 12 -0.41 22.51 20.71
N ASP A 13 0.86 22.77 20.35
CA ASP A 13 2.02 22.49 21.21
C ASP A 13 1.88 23.17 22.58
N ARG A 14 1.42 24.43 22.57
CA ARG A 14 1.15 25.19 23.80
C ARG A 14 0.03 24.57 24.63
N MET A 15 -1.07 24.14 24.00
CA MET A 15 -2.19 23.50 24.72
C MET A 15 -1.75 22.17 25.34
N THR A 16 -1.02 21.35 24.60
CA THR A 16 -0.44 20.08 25.07
C THR A 16 0.52 20.31 26.24
N TYR A 17 1.39 21.33 26.16
CA TYR A 17 2.33 21.66 27.24
C TYR A 17 1.62 22.05 28.54
N GLU A 18 0.65 22.95 28.49
CA GLU A 18 -0.10 23.36 29.69
C GLU A 18 -0.94 22.19 30.26
N TYR A 19 -1.49 21.32 29.40
CA TYR A 19 -2.20 20.10 29.82
C TYR A 19 -1.30 19.09 30.54
N ILE A 20 -0.05 18.91 30.09
CA ILE A 20 0.93 18.08 30.81
C ILE A 20 1.30 18.75 32.15
N LEU A 21 1.44 20.08 32.18
CA LEU A 21 1.74 20.81 33.41
C LEU A 21 0.61 20.71 34.46
N THR A 22 -0.67 20.70 34.10
CA THR A 22 -1.75 20.54 35.10
C THR A 22 -1.77 19.17 35.76
N ARG A 23 -1.23 18.12 35.11
CA ARG A 23 -1.03 16.79 35.70
C ARG A 23 0.20 16.70 36.63
N ILE A 24 1.11 17.68 36.58
CA ILE A 24 2.31 17.72 37.41
C ILE A 24 2.06 18.60 38.66
N PRO A 25 2.40 18.15 39.88
CA PRO A 25 2.27 18.95 41.10
C PRO A 25 2.97 20.31 41.00
N GLU A 26 2.34 21.37 41.52
CA GLU A 26 2.78 22.76 41.32
C GLU A 26 4.25 23.01 41.70
N HIS A 27 4.72 22.38 42.78
CA HIS A 27 6.11 22.50 43.23
C HIS A 27 7.12 21.93 42.21
N CYS A 28 6.73 20.93 41.42
CA CYS A 28 7.50 20.32 40.32
C CYS A 28 7.37 21.07 38.99
N GLN A 29 6.23 21.72 38.71
CA GLN A 29 6.00 22.49 37.47
C GLN A 29 7.07 23.56 37.23
N ARG A 30 7.62 24.15 38.30
CA ARG A 30 8.68 25.19 38.21
C ARG A 30 9.99 24.69 37.58
N GLU A 31 10.30 23.41 37.66
CA GLU A 31 11.49 22.83 37.02
C GLU A 31 11.21 22.56 35.53
N ILE A 32 10.03 22.00 35.21
CA ILE A 32 9.59 21.80 33.81
C ILE A 32 9.45 23.13 33.05
N ARG A 33 9.07 24.22 33.73
CA ARG A 33 9.03 25.58 33.16
C ARG A 33 10.42 26.22 32.92
N LYS A 34 11.52 25.59 33.32
CA LYS A 34 12.89 25.98 32.94
C LYS A 34 13.37 25.28 31.67
N ILE A 35 12.80 24.11 31.36
CA ILE A 35 13.12 23.36 30.15
C ILE A 35 12.53 24.09 28.93
N PRO A 36 13.27 24.25 27.81
CA PRO A 36 12.69 24.74 26.56
C PRO A 36 11.51 23.87 26.13
N VAL A 37 10.33 24.48 25.98
CA VAL A 37 9.05 23.76 25.78
C VAL A 37 9.12 22.71 24.67
N GLN A 38 9.75 23.05 23.53
CA GLN A 38 9.89 22.10 22.41
C GLN A 38 10.71 20.85 22.79
N GLN A 39 11.76 20.98 23.59
CA GLN A 39 12.57 19.84 24.04
C GLN A 39 11.75 18.96 25.00
N PHE A 40 11.04 19.57 25.96
CA PHE A 40 10.14 18.82 26.84
C PHE A 40 9.05 18.08 26.05
N LEU A 41 8.40 18.73 25.09
CA LEU A 41 7.38 18.10 24.24
C LEU A 41 7.94 16.99 23.34
N THR A 42 9.17 17.13 22.81
CA THR A 42 9.83 16.04 22.07
C THR A 42 10.06 14.81 22.94
N VAL A 43 10.51 15.01 24.18
CA VAL A 43 10.78 13.93 25.13
C VAL A 43 9.50 13.30 25.66
N TYR A 44 8.49 14.10 26.00
CA TYR A 44 7.16 13.61 26.37
C TYR A 44 6.44 12.93 25.19
N GLY A 45 6.77 13.30 23.95
CA GLY A 45 6.32 12.60 22.74
C GLY A 45 6.81 11.15 22.68
N LYS A 46 8.03 10.86 23.16
CA LYS A 46 8.53 9.47 23.29
C LYS A 46 7.71 8.68 24.32
N HIS A 47 7.34 9.30 25.44
CA HIS A 47 6.45 8.68 26.45
C HIS A 47 5.07 8.35 25.86
N MET A 48 4.43 9.29 25.14
CA MET A 48 3.15 9.03 24.46
C MET A 48 3.25 7.95 23.36
N ASN A 49 4.41 7.83 22.69
CA ASN A 49 4.68 6.73 21.76
C ASN A 49 4.81 5.41 22.51
N ALA A 50 5.46 5.38 23.68
CA ALA A 50 5.57 4.18 24.49
C ALA A 50 4.21 3.68 25.02
N GLU A 51 3.33 4.59 25.45
CA GLU A 51 1.93 4.26 25.79
C GLU A 51 1.22 3.65 24.56
N THR A 52 1.37 4.28 23.38
CA THR A 52 0.79 3.80 22.12
C THR A 52 1.31 2.40 21.74
N HIS A 53 2.60 2.12 21.91
CA HIS A 53 3.18 0.80 21.69
C HIS A 53 2.71 -0.24 22.73
N LEU A 54 2.49 0.16 23.99
CA LEU A 54 1.92 -0.71 25.02
C LEU A 54 0.48 -1.14 24.66
N ASP A 55 -0.34 -0.22 24.16
CA ASP A 55 -1.71 -0.48 23.66
C ASP A 55 -1.75 -1.33 22.36
N GLN A 56 -0.61 -1.44 21.68
CA GLN A 56 -0.38 -2.33 20.54
C GLN A 56 0.23 -3.67 20.96
N LYS A 57 0.59 -3.85 22.24
CA LYS A 57 1.35 -4.98 22.82
C LYS A 57 2.77 -5.12 22.26
N GLU A 58 3.32 -4.05 21.69
CA GLU A 58 4.70 -3.94 21.21
C GLU A 58 5.66 -3.61 22.37
N TYR A 59 5.73 -4.47 23.38
CA TYR A 59 6.40 -4.16 24.65
C TYR A 59 7.89 -3.76 24.50
N LEU A 60 8.60 -4.26 23.49
CA LEU A 60 10.00 -3.87 23.20
C LEU A 60 10.09 -2.44 22.62
N SER A 61 9.18 -2.05 21.73
CA SER A 61 9.06 -0.68 21.22
C SER A 61 8.71 0.29 22.36
N ALA A 62 7.82 -0.13 23.26
CA ALA A 62 7.44 0.64 24.45
C ALA A 62 8.64 0.83 25.40
N ILE A 63 9.33 -0.25 25.79
CA ILE A 63 10.54 -0.18 26.66
C ILE A 63 11.61 0.73 26.05
N THR A 64 11.80 0.69 24.73
CA THR A 64 12.81 1.50 24.03
C THR A 64 12.46 2.99 24.08
N ASN A 65 11.26 3.37 23.61
CA ASN A 65 10.79 4.75 23.65
C ASN A 65 10.78 5.32 25.08
N GLU A 66 10.34 4.53 26.06
CA GLU A 66 10.24 4.98 27.45
C GLU A 66 11.60 5.11 28.14
N SER A 67 12.54 4.19 27.87
CA SER A 67 13.91 4.31 28.38
C SER A 67 14.63 5.52 27.81
N GLU A 68 14.39 5.85 26.53
CA GLU A 68 14.88 7.10 25.92
C GLU A 68 14.19 8.33 26.52
N ALA A 69 12.87 8.29 26.74
CA ALA A 69 12.13 9.40 27.34
C ALA A 69 12.67 9.75 28.74
N ILE A 70 12.92 8.73 29.56
CA ILE A 70 13.53 8.87 30.88
C ILE A 70 14.96 9.45 30.75
N HIS A 71 15.79 8.90 29.86
CA HIS A 71 17.17 9.35 29.70
C HIS A 71 17.27 10.82 29.25
N ASP A 72 16.50 11.20 28.24
CA ASP A 72 16.49 12.58 27.73
C ASP A 72 15.91 13.55 28.76
N LEU A 73 14.89 13.15 29.53
CA LEU A 73 14.31 14.00 30.57
C LEU A 73 15.23 14.13 31.78
N GLU A 74 16.00 13.10 32.13
CA GLU A 74 17.06 13.19 33.12
C GLU A 74 18.13 14.21 32.70
N LEU A 75 18.54 14.23 31.43
CA LEU A 75 19.49 15.23 30.91
C LEU A 75 18.91 16.65 31.01
N LEU A 76 17.65 16.85 30.61
CA LEU A 76 16.96 18.15 30.69
C LEU A 76 16.71 18.62 32.13
N LEU A 77 16.58 17.70 33.08
CA LEU A 77 16.47 17.95 34.53
C LEU A 77 17.81 17.89 35.29
N ASN A 78 18.96 18.02 34.59
CA ASN A 78 20.29 18.05 35.20
C ASN A 78 20.54 16.84 36.15
N HIS A 79 20.16 15.66 35.67
CA HIS A 79 20.20 14.35 36.35
C HIS A 79 19.33 14.22 37.61
N GLN A 80 18.36 15.11 37.85
CA GLN A 80 17.38 14.94 38.94
C GLN A 80 16.36 13.83 38.61
N LYS A 81 16.72 12.57 38.89
CA LYS A 81 15.83 11.38 38.80
C LYS A 81 14.59 11.44 39.71
N ASP A 82 14.64 12.30 40.71
CA ASP A 82 13.64 12.43 41.78
C ASP A 82 12.72 13.63 41.49
N HIS A 83 11.84 13.43 40.51
CA HIS A 83 10.86 14.41 40.04
C HIS A 83 9.58 13.67 39.62
N PHE A 84 8.41 14.24 39.93
CA PHE A 84 7.11 13.57 39.77
C PHE A 84 6.88 12.93 38.39
N VAL A 85 7.34 13.56 37.32
CA VAL A 85 7.15 13.07 35.93
C VAL A 85 7.68 11.65 35.74
N PHE A 86 8.76 11.27 36.43
CA PHE A 86 9.33 9.92 36.33
C PHE A 86 8.47 8.85 37.02
N ALA A 87 7.49 9.22 37.85
CA ALA A 87 6.59 8.24 38.44
C ALA A 87 5.74 7.54 37.38
N ASP A 88 5.15 8.30 36.45
CA ASP A 88 4.32 7.71 35.39
C ASP A 88 5.18 7.00 34.32
N MET A 89 6.39 7.48 34.08
CA MET A 89 7.38 6.83 33.21
C MET A 89 7.84 5.47 33.76
N TYR A 90 8.25 5.41 35.03
CA TYR A 90 8.64 4.15 35.69
C TYR A 90 7.44 3.22 35.91
N LYS A 91 6.21 3.75 36.11
CA LYS A 91 4.96 2.97 36.10
C LYS A 91 4.77 2.27 34.75
N LEU A 92 4.98 2.97 33.63
CA LEU A 92 4.86 2.40 32.30
C LEU A 92 5.92 1.31 32.05
N LEU A 93 7.21 1.59 32.34
CA LEU A 93 8.27 0.57 32.25
C LEU A 93 7.99 -0.67 33.10
N SER A 94 7.43 -0.50 34.30
CA SER A 94 7.08 -1.63 35.17
C SER A 94 6.05 -2.56 34.50
N ILE A 95 5.01 -1.99 33.89
CA ILE A 95 3.99 -2.74 33.12
C ILE A 95 4.62 -3.41 31.89
N CYS A 96 5.50 -2.73 31.16
CA CYS A 96 6.16 -3.33 30.00
C CYS A 96 7.08 -4.49 30.38
N TYR A 97 7.92 -4.33 31.42
CA TYR A 97 8.81 -5.39 31.90
C TYR A 97 8.04 -6.59 32.47
N TRP A 98 6.90 -6.35 33.13
CA TRP A 98 5.97 -7.40 33.56
C TRP A 98 5.47 -8.23 32.37
N SER A 99 5.01 -7.56 31.31
CA SER A 99 4.54 -8.20 30.08
C SER A 99 5.66 -8.95 29.33
N THR A 100 6.92 -8.50 29.40
CA THR A 100 8.09 -9.25 28.89
C THR A 100 8.67 -10.24 29.90
N GLN A 101 7.94 -10.60 30.96
CA GLN A 101 8.33 -11.54 32.03
C GLN A 101 9.63 -11.19 32.78
N ASN A 102 10.10 -9.94 32.70
CA ASN A 102 11.27 -9.47 33.45
C ASN A 102 10.83 -8.92 34.82
N ILE A 103 10.43 -9.86 35.70
CA ILE A 103 9.81 -9.57 37.00
C ILE A 103 10.73 -8.75 37.92
N GLU A 104 12.05 -8.90 37.79
CA GLU A 104 13.04 -8.12 38.54
C GLU A 104 12.99 -6.63 38.19
N LEU A 105 13.08 -6.28 36.89
CA LEU A 105 12.98 -4.89 36.45
C LEU A 105 11.56 -4.33 36.63
N ALA A 106 10.52 -5.17 36.48
CA ALA A 106 9.15 -4.78 36.79
C ALA A 106 9.01 -4.31 38.25
N PHE A 107 9.59 -5.06 39.20
CA PHE A 107 9.62 -4.73 40.61
C PHE A 107 10.43 -3.46 40.90
N GLU A 108 11.65 -3.35 40.35
CA GLU A 108 12.52 -2.16 40.53
C GLU A 108 11.82 -0.88 40.07
N ARG A 109 11.23 -0.88 38.86
CA ARG A 109 10.55 0.29 38.30
C ARG A 109 9.24 0.61 39.04
N SER A 110 8.50 -0.41 39.51
CA SER A 110 7.30 -0.20 40.34
C SER A 110 7.65 0.51 41.66
N LEU A 111 8.72 0.06 42.32
CA LEU A 111 9.18 0.63 43.58
C LEU A 111 9.70 2.06 43.41
N LEU A 112 10.41 2.36 42.32
CA LEU A 112 10.82 3.73 41.98
C LEU A 112 9.61 4.66 41.76
N ALA A 113 8.62 4.22 40.97
CA ALA A 113 7.39 4.98 40.72
C ALA A 113 6.63 5.30 42.02
N LEU A 114 6.46 4.29 42.88
CA LEU A 114 5.81 4.41 44.18
C LEU A 114 6.56 5.38 45.10
N ASN A 115 7.89 5.28 45.21
CA ASN A 115 8.69 6.17 46.06
C ASN A 115 8.56 7.65 45.64
N ILE A 116 8.56 7.93 44.33
CA ILE A 116 8.36 9.29 43.81
C ILE A 116 6.93 9.79 44.13
N ARG A 117 5.89 8.95 43.97
CA ARG A 117 4.50 9.30 44.33
C ARG A 117 4.33 9.55 45.83
N LEU A 118 4.91 8.72 46.70
CA LEU A 118 4.88 8.93 48.15
C LEU A 118 5.58 10.24 48.56
N LYS A 119 6.62 10.67 47.83
CA LYS A 119 7.33 11.93 48.10
C LYS A 119 6.58 13.16 47.57
N HIS A 120 6.07 13.11 46.35
CA HIS A 120 5.55 14.29 45.64
C HIS A 120 4.02 14.44 45.71
N THR A 121 3.28 13.35 45.92
CA THR A 121 1.81 13.33 46.01
C THR A 121 1.33 12.41 47.16
N PRO A 122 1.78 12.61 48.42
CA PRO A 122 1.41 11.73 49.55
C PRO A 122 -0.09 11.66 49.86
N MET A 123 -0.87 12.62 49.36
CA MET A 123 -2.34 12.69 49.51
C MET A 123 -3.11 12.11 48.30
N ASP A 124 -2.42 11.67 47.24
CA ASP A 124 -3.02 10.95 46.10
C ASP A 124 -3.24 9.47 46.50
N PHE A 125 -4.14 9.27 47.45
CA PHE A 125 -4.43 7.96 48.03
C PHE A 125 -4.98 6.97 46.98
N THR A 126 -5.59 7.48 45.90
CA THR A 126 -6.04 6.68 44.76
C THR A 126 -4.88 6.03 44.01
N GLU A 127 -3.95 6.81 43.47
CA GLU A 127 -2.81 6.23 42.74
C GLU A 127 -1.84 5.51 43.67
N ILE A 128 -1.69 5.95 44.94
CA ILE A 128 -0.90 5.22 45.93
C ILE A 128 -1.49 3.83 46.18
N SER A 129 -2.82 3.70 46.32
CA SER A 129 -3.49 2.41 46.46
C SER A 129 -3.27 1.51 45.23
N LEU A 130 -3.49 2.06 44.03
CA LEU A 130 -3.30 1.34 42.77
C LEU A 130 -1.84 0.89 42.56
N HIS A 131 -0.85 1.69 42.98
CA HIS A 131 0.56 1.29 42.93
C HIS A 131 0.89 0.20 43.94
N TYR A 132 0.42 0.29 45.19
CA TYR A 132 0.61 -0.79 46.18
C TYR A 132 -0.07 -2.09 45.75
N PHE A 133 -1.26 -2.03 45.16
CA PHE A 133 -1.93 -3.21 44.59
C PHE A 133 -1.10 -3.84 43.47
N ARG A 134 -0.65 -3.07 42.48
CA ARG A 134 0.23 -3.54 41.39
C ARG A 134 1.53 -4.16 41.95
N LEU A 135 2.17 -3.51 42.91
CA LEU A 135 3.40 -4.01 43.55
C LEU A 135 3.16 -5.34 44.29
N SER A 136 1.99 -5.53 44.92
CA SER A 136 1.62 -6.80 45.56
C SER A 136 1.53 -7.96 44.56
N LEU A 137 0.97 -7.74 43.37
CA LEU A 137 0.90 -8.74 42.30
C LEU A 137 2.29 -9.12 41.79
N ILE A 138 3.21 -8.14 41.72
CA ILE A 138 4.61 -8.39 41.36
C ILE A 138 5.31 -9.21 42.45
N CYS A 139 5.12 -8.89 43.74
CA CYS A 139 5.63 -9.68 44.86
C CYS A 139 5.09 -11.13 44.85
N ILE A 140 3.83 -11.35 44.48
CA ILE A 140 3.22 -12.69 44.37
C ILE A 140 3.94 -13.54 43.32
N VAL A 141 4.12 -13.03 42.10
CA VAL A 141 4.81 -13.78 41.01
C VAL A 141 6.30 -13.94 41.29
N LYS A 142 6.93 -12.99 42.01
CA LYS A 142 8.30 -13.12 42.52
C LYS A 142 8.42 -14.09 43.71
N GLY A 143 7.31 -14.61 44.24
CA GLY A 143 7.29 -15.55 45.37
C GLY A 143 7.62 -14.92 46.73
N ILE A 144 7.56 -13.59 46.85
CA ILE A 144 7.88 -12.83 48.07
C ILE A 144 6.58 -12.48 48.80
N TRP A 145 6.01 -13.50 49.44
CA TRP A 145 4.63 -13.49 49.94
C TRP A 145 4.35 -12.48 51.05
N LYS A 146 5.29 -12.24 51.96
CA LYS A 146 5.10 -11.29 53.08
C LYS A 146 5.08 -9.85 52.56
N GLU A 147 5.99 -9.50 51.67
CA GLU A 147 6.04 -8.18 51.05
C GLU A 147 4.82 -7.94 50.14
N ALA A 148 4.23 -8.99 49.55
CA ALA A 148 2.91 -8.90 48.91
C ALA A 148 1.80 -8.57 49.93
N GLU A 149 1.77 -9.23 51.08
CA GLU A 149 0.79 -8.99 52.15
C GLU A 149 0.88 -7.56 52.68
N GLU A 150 2.11 -7.10 52.97
CA GLU A 150 2.37 -5.73 53.38
C GLU A 150 1.95 -4.70 52.32
N CYS A 151 2.07 -5.02 51.02
CA CYS A 151 1.60 -4.14 49.95
C CYS A 151 0.07 -4.11 49.85
N LEU A 152 -0.63 -5.25 49.98
CA LEU A 152 -2.11 -5.25 50.00
C LEU A 152 -2.67 -4.47 51.19
N ILE A 153 -2.09 -4.60 52.38
CA ILE A 153 -2.50 -3.82 53.56
C ILE A 153 -2.29 -2.32 53.32
N LYS A 154 -1.16 -1.92 52.70
CA LYS A 154 -0.89 -0.52 52.34
C LYS A 154 -1.85 -0.01 51.24
N ALA A 155 -2.24 -0.86 50.29
CA ALA A 155 -3.25 -0.56 49.29
C ALA A 155 -4.64 -0.31 49.91
N MET A 156 -5.08 -1.18 50.83
CA MET A 156 -6.36 -1.05 51.55
C MET A 156 -6.41 0.25 52.38
N ASN A 157 -5.38 0.52 53.17
CA ASN A 157 -5.31 1.73 54.01
C ASN A 157 -5.35 3.02 53.16
N ALA A 158 -4.72 2.99 51.98
CA ALA A 158 -4.81 4.09 51.02
C ALA A 158 -6.21 4.17 50.37
N ALA A 159 -6.81 3.05 49.96
CA ALA A 159 -8.16 3.03 49.40
C ALA A 159 -9.21 3.59 50.38
N GLN A 160 -9.15 3.19 51.65
CA GLN A 160 -9.99 3.72 52.74
C GLN A 160 -9.76 5.21 53.03
N SER A 161 -8.62 5.77 52.60
CA SER A 161 -8.30 7.19 52.70
C SER A 161 -8.69 7.99 51.44
N SER A 162 -9.14 7.33 50.37
CA SER A 162 -9.57 7.98 49.13
C SER A 162 -11.09 8.14 49.06
N ASN A 163 -11.55 9.35 48.74
CA ASN A 163 -12.96 9.63 48.45
C ASN A 163 -13.37 9.24 47.02
N ALA A 164 -12.42 8.79 46.17
CA ALA A 164 -12.65 8.48 44.75
C ALA A 164 -12.68 6.98 44.44
N LEU A 165 -12.31 6.12 45.39
CA LEU A 165 -12.35 4.66 45.23
C LEU A 165 -13.63 4.10 45.86
N SER A 166 -14.25 3.14 45.17
CA SER A 166 -15.50 2.53 45.61
C SER A 166 -15.29 1.53 46.76
N GLN A 167 -16.34 1.30 47.55
CA GLN A 167 -16.35 0.19 48.53
C GLN A 167 -16.20 -1.18 47.87
N SER A 168 -16.64 -1.36 46.62
CA SER A 168 -16.37 -2.60 45.87
C SER A 168 -14.87 -2.82 45.63
N TYR A 169 -14.09 -1.77 45.34
CA TYR A 169 -12.64 -1.89 45.21
C TYR A 169 -11.96 -2.20 46.55
N ILE A 170 -12.46 -1.66 47.66
CA ILE A 170 -11.94 -2.02 49.00
C ILE A 170 -12.21 -3.50 49.30
N GLN A 171 -13.40 -4.02 48.96
CA GLN A 171 -13.72 -5.44 49.11
C GLN A 171 -12.83 -6.35 48.24
N GLU A 172 -12.55 -5.96 46.99
CA GLU A 172 -11.62 -6.70 46.10
C GLU A 172 -10.21 -6.83 46.71
N LEU A 173 -9.74 -5.80 47.42
CA LEU A 173 -8.45 -5.84 48.12
C LEU A 173 -8.49 -6.74 49.36
N GLU A 174 -9.60 -6.75 50.12
CA GLU A 174 -9.81 -7.65 51.26
C GLU A 174 -9.88 -9.13 50.83
N ASP A 175 -10.59 -9.41 49.73
CA ASP A 175 -10.70 -10.75 49.15
C ASP A 175 -9.34 -11.22 48.61
N SER A 176 -8.58 -10.32 47.97
CA SER A 176 -7.21 -10.57 47.51
C SER A 176 -6.26 -10.89 48.68
N LEU A 177 -6.33 -10.12 49.76
CA LEU A 177 -5.52 -10.32 50.97
C LEU A 177 -5.88 -11.64 51.67
N SER A 178 -7.17 -11.98 51.70
CA SER A 178 -7.67 -13.24 52.27
C SER A 178 -7.20 -14.45 51.44
N SER A 179 -7.27 -14.37 50.11
CA SER A 179 -6.73 -15.40 49.21
C SER A 179 -5.21 -15.54 49.36
N LEU A 180 -4.48 -14.44 49.49
CA LEU A 180 -3.02 -14.45 49.69
C LEU A 180 -2.64 -15.17 50.99
N ARG A 181 -3.29 -14.84 52.11
CA ARG A 181 -3.07 -15.49 53.41
C ARG A 181 -3.35 -16.99 53.35
N GLN A 182 -4.44 -17.41 52.72
CA GLN A 182 -4.76 -18.82 52.52
C GLN A 182 -3.69 -19.55 51.69
N ARG A 183 -3.12 -18.91 50.66
CA ARG A 183 -1.98 -19.44 49.90
C ARG A 183 -0.72 -19.55 50.74
N MET A 184 -0.42 -18.57 51.59
CA MET A 184 0.72 -18.61 52.51
C MET A 184 0.61 -19.76 53.52
N GLU A 185 -0.57 -19.98 54.11
CA GLU A 185 -0.82 -21.12 55.00
C GLU A 185 -0.65 -22.46 54.27
N ASN A 186 -1.18 -22.60 53.06
CA ASN A 186 -1.05 -23.82 52.26
C ASN A 186 0.41 -24.08 51.85
N ASN A 187 1.12 -23.06 51.37
CA ASN A 187 2.53 -23.16 50.99
C ASN A 187 3.44 -23.46 52.20
N SER A 188 3.11 -22.98 53.40
CA SER A 188 3.87 -23.31 54.63
C SER A 188 3.91 -24.81 54.95
N ARG A 189 2.98 -25.60 54.37
CA ARG A 189 2.86 -27.05 54.56
C ARG A 189 3.54 -27.87 53.47
N GLN A 190 4.08 -27.24 52.42
CA GLN A 190 4.82 -27.90 51.35
C GLN A 190 6.27 -27.42 51.31
N LYS A 191 7.23 -28.33 51.16
CA LYS A 191 8.64 -27.93 51.00
C LYS A 191 8.82 -27.15 49.69
N PRO A 192 9.68 -26.12 49.66
CA PRO A 192 9.86 -25.27 48.48
C PRO A 192 10.38 -26.10 47.29
N LEU A 193 9.53 -26.26 46.28
CA LEU A 193 9.90 -26.81 44.99
C LEU A 193 10.63 -25.72 44.18
N VAL A 194 11.87 -26.01 43.79
CA VAL A 194 12.61 -25.16 42.85
C VAL A 194 11.98 -25.35 41.47
N TYR A 195 11.28 -24.33 40.99
CA TYR A 195 10.66 -24.35 39.66
C TYR A 195 11.72 -24.32 38.57
N SER A 196 11.71 -25.35 37.72
CA SER A 196 12.38 -25.34 36.40
C SER A 196 11.30 -25.51 35.34
N PHE A 197 11.19 -24.53 34.43
CA PHE A 197 10.13 -24.49 33.43
C PHE A 197 10.45 -25.42 32.26
N ILE A 198 9.52 -26.32 31.94
CA ILE A 198 9.37 -26.95 30.62
C ILE A 198 7.89 -26.86 30.24
N SER A 199 7.61 -26.51 28.98
CA SER A 199 6.27 -26.43 28.39
C SER A 199 5.59 -27.80 28.33
N ASP A 200 4.27 -27.87 28.56
CA ASP A 200 3.34 -28.31 27.49
C ASP A 200 1.85 -28.10 27.78
N ALA A 201 1.17 -27.56 26.76
CA ALA A 201 -0.21 -27.85 26.35
C ALA A 201 -1.38 -27.79 27.36
N HIS A 202 -1.45 -26.75 28.20
CA HIS A 202 -2.72 -26.08 28.58
C HIS A 202 -2.44 -24.61 28.97
N GLU A 203 -3.46 -23.74 28.94
CA GLU A 203 -3.31 -22.33 29.37
C GLU A 203 -2.82 -22.30 30.83
N ASN A 204 -1.57 -21.83 31.04
CA ASN A 204 -0.97 -21.77 32.37
C ASN A 204 -1.87 -20.96 33.30
N GLN A 205 -2.04 -21.38 34.55
CA GLN A 205 -2.85 -20.66 35.51
C GLN A 205 -2.30 -19.24 35.78
N GLU A 206 -1.00 -19.01 35.59
CA GLU A 206 -0.42 -17.66 35.55
C GLU A 206 -0.81 -16.89 34.29
N ASP A 207 -0.91 -17.52 33.11
CA ASP A 207 -1.28 -16.83 31.88
C ASP A 207 -2.79 -16.52 31.83
N TYR A 208 -3.64 -17.39 32.42
CA TYR A 208 -5.03 -17.07 32.71
C TYR A 208 -5.15 -15.88 33.67
N LEU A 209 -4.37 -15.86 34.76
CA LEU A 209 -4.35 -14.72 35.70
C LEU A 209 -3.81 -13.45 35.04
N ARG A 210 -2.69 -13.51 34.30
CA ARG A 210 -2.15 -12.40 33.52
C ARG A 210 -3.18 -11.86 32.54
N ARG A 211 -3.86 -12.73 31.80
CA ARG A 211 -4.87 -12.35 30.82
C ARG A 211 -6.07 -11.68 31.49
N LYS A 212 -6.67 -12.30 32.51
CA LYS A 212 -7.83 -11.75 33.23
C LYS A 212 -7.49 -10.43 33.93
N THR A 213 -6.33 -10.35 34.59
CA THR A 213 -5.87 -9.10 35.24
C THR A 213 -5.50 -8.01 34.23
N LEU A 214 -5.00 -8.34 33.04
CA LEU A 214 -4.75 -7.37 31.96
C LEU A 214 -6.06 -6.89 31.33
N GLU A 215 -7.02 -7.79 31.11
CA GLU A 215 -8.39 -7.47 30.67
C GLU A 215 -9.07 -6.52 31.68
N GLU A 216 -8.98 -6.82 32.98
CA GLU A 216 -9.53 -5.98 34.07
C GLU A 216 -8.81 -4.63 34.23
N LEU A 217 -7.48 -4.57 34.04
CA LEU A 217 -6.73 -3.31 34.06
C LEU A 217 -7.06 -2.41 32.86
N ILE A 218 -7.18 -2.98 31.66
CA ILE A 218 -7.50 -2.20 30.44
C ILE A 218 -8.90 -1.61 30.54
N VAL A 219 -9.91 -2.38 30.97
CA VAL A 219 -11.29 -1.89 31.14
C VAL A 219 -11.38 -0.78 32.20
N ARG A 220 -10.58 -0.85 33.28
CA ARG A 220 -10.53 0.21 34.29
C ARG A 220 -9.75 1.46 33.84
N TYR A 221 -8.81 1.33 32.91
CA TYR A 221 -8.03 2.48 32.42
C TYR A 221 -8.83 3.45 31.54
N THR A 222 -9.86 2.98 30.85
CA THR A 222 -10.74 3.84 30.03
C THR A 222 -11.62 4.80 30.83
N ASP A 223 -11.89 4.52 32.11
CA ASP A 223 -12.97 5.18 32.87
C ASP A 223 -12.50 6.33 33.79
N VAL A 224 -11.19 6.42 34.09
CA VAL A 224 -10.64 7.43 35.03
C VAL A 224 -10.18 8.72 34.34
N SER A 225 -10.50 8.91 33.05
CA SER A 225 -10.25 10.16 32.32
C SER A 225 -11.32 11.22 32.59
N ALA A 226 -11.56 11.51 33.88
CA ALA A 226 -12.53 12.48 34.35
C ALA A 226 -12.11 13.92 34.00
N LEU A 227 -12.49 14.37 32.80
CA LEU A 227 -12.79 15.78 32.54
C LEU A 227 -13.77 16.26 33.60
N GLN A 228 -13.61 17.49 34.08
CA GLN A 228 -14.62 18.16 34.90
C GLN A 228 -15.85 18.48 34.03
N ILE A 229 -16.73 17.50 33.89
CA ILE A 229 -18.10 17.70 33.43
C ILE A 229 -18.79 18.58 34.48
N ASP A 230 -19.43 19.68 34.05
CA ASP A 230 -20.26 20.47 34.94
C ASP A 230 -21.44 19.61 35.41
N THR A 231 -21.45 19.27 36.70
CA THR A 231 -22.51 18.45 37.29
C THR A 231 -23.87 19.14 37.21
N GLN A 232 -23.94 20.48 37.21
CA GLN A 232 -25.20 21.18 36.98
C GLN A 232 -25.70 21.05 35.54
N GLU A 233 -24.85 20.75 34.56
CA GLU A 233 -25.26 20.50 33.18
C GLU A 233 -25.56 19.01 32.94
N TYR A 234 -24.86 18.10 33.62
CA TYR A 234 -25.20 16.67 33.68
C TYR A 234 -26.60 16.45 34.29
N ASP A 235 -26.88 17.08 35.44
CA ASP A 235 -28.17 16.99 36.15
C ASP A 235 -29.35 17.57 35.35
N ARG A 236 -29.10 18.30 34.24
CA ARG A 236 -30.13 18.85 33.35
C ARG A 236 -30.47 17.95 32.16
N LEU A 237 -29.68 16.92 31.87
CA LEU A 237 -29.92 16.00 30.75
C LEU A 237 -31.30 15.30 30.80
N PRO A 238 -31.86 14.89 31.97
CA PRO A 238 -33.20 14.32 32.04
C PRO A 238 -34.34 15.27 31.59
N ILE A 239 -34.07 16.58 31.48
CA ILE A 239 -35.03 17.58 31.00
C ILE A 239 -34.91 17.70 29.47
N LYS A 240 -35.36 16.67 28.76
CA LYS A 240 -35.34 16.62 27.29
C LYS A 240 -36.15 17.79 26.70
N GLN A 241 -35.46 18.66 25.95
CA GLN A 241 -36.09 19.61 25.04
C GLN A 241 -36.81 18.82 23.94
N THR A 242 -38.01 19.22 23.53
CA THR A 242 -38.67 18.56 22.39
C THR A 242 -38.03 19.04 21.10
N GLU A 243 -37.75 18.15 20.15
CA GLU A 243 -37.07 18.46 18.87
C GLU A 243 -37.74 19.61 18.08
N THR A 244 -39.05 19.79 18.28
CA THR A 244 -39.86 20.92 17.77
C THR A 244 -39.44 22.31 18.29
N GLN A 245 -38.58 22.40 19.30
CA GLN A 245 -38.07 23.64 19.90
C GLN A 245 -36.70 24.05 19.34
N ILE A 246 -36.03 23.19 18.57
CA ILE A 246 -34.66 23.41 18.11
C ILE A 246 -34.64 24.25 16.82
N GLY A 247 -34.11 25.47 16.92
CA GLY A 247 -33.94 26.37 15.77
C GLY A 247 -32.86 25.90 14.79
N LYS A 248 -33.01 26.23 13.50
CA LYS A 248 -32.04 25.87 12.45
C LYS A 248 -30.60 26.30 12.76
N GLU A 249 -30.42 27.45 13.40
CA GLU A 249 -29.12 27.98 13.82
C GLU A 249 -28.41 27.05 14.82
N ALA A 250 -29.15 26.45 15.77
CA ALA A 250 -28.60 25.48 16.72
C ALA A 250 -28.24 24.15 16.06
N ILE A 251 -29.07 23.68 15.11
CA ILE A 251 -28.74 22.49 14.29
C ILE A 251 -27.44 22.75 13.51
N GLN A 252 -27.26 23.93 12.92
CA GLN A 252 -26.09 24.28 12.13
C GLN A 252 -24.81 24.45 12.98
N ASP A 253 -24.89 25.06 14.16
CA ASP A 253 -23.76 25.16 15.11
C ASP A 253 -23.29 23.77 15.59
N VAL A 254 -24.23 22.89 15.97
CA VAL A 254 -23.92 21.51 16.37
C VAL A 254 -23.36 20.71 15.19
N LEU A 255 -23.96 20.82 14.00
CA LEU A 255 -23.50 20.12 12.80
C LEU A 255 -22.05 20.50 12.45
N GLN A 256 -21.73 21.81 12.42
CA GLN A 256 -20.38 22.27 12.09
C GLN A 256 -19.32 21.74 13.08
N HIS A 257 -19.62 21.72 14.38
CA HIS A 257 -18.72 21.16 15.39
C HIS A 257 -18.65 19.62 15.33
N PHE A 258 -19.70 18.96 14.85
CA PHE A 258 -19.78 17.50 14.75
C PHE A 258 -19.09 16.97 13.50
N GLU A 259 -19.24 17.61 12.34
CA GLU A 259 -18.41 17.37 11.15
C GLU A 259 -16.92 17.52 11.50
N LYS A 260 -16.56 18.63 12.15
CA LYS A 260 -15.20 18.87 12.63
C LYS A 260 -14.68 17.78 13.58
N PHE A 261 -15.52 17.27 14.48
CA PHE A 261 -15.16 16.16 15.38
C PHE A 261 -14.91 14.86 14.60
N LEU A 262 -15.74 14.55 13.60
CA LEU A 262 -15.59 13.38 12.72
C LEU A 262 -14.35 13.45 11.80
N GLU A 263 -13.90 14.67 11.44
CA GLU A 263 -12.71 14.93 10.60
C GLU A 263 -11.39 15.07 11.39
N GLU A 264 -11.35 15.89 12.43
CA GLU A 264 -10.10 16.26 13.13
C GLU A 264 -9.71 15.30 14.26
N ASP A 265 -10.66 14.56 14.87
CA ASP A 265 -10.36 13.89 16.14
C ASP A 265 -9.56 12.58 15.96
N LEU A 266 -8.26 12.69 16.25
CA LEU A 266 -7.30 11.60 16.43
C LEU A 266 -7.81 10.48 17.35
N PHE A 267 -8.74 10.75 18.27
CA PHE A 267 -9.43 9.75 19.07
C PHE A 267 -10.28 8.81 18.22
N LEU A 268 -11.14 9.34 17.34
CA LEU A 268 -11.98 8.54 16.44
C LEU A 268 -11.14 7.74 15.45
N LEU A 269 -10.08 8.36 14.89
CA LEU A 269 -9.12 7.69 14.01
C LEU A 269 -8.38 6.54 14.73
N LYS A 270 -7.98 6.72 15.99
CA LYS A 270 -7.32 5.67 16.79
C LYS A 270 -8.28 4.53 17.15
N PHE A 271 -9.47 4.82 17.67
CA PHE A 271 -10.43 3.78 18.09
C PHE A 271 -11.10 3.06 16.89
N GLY A 272 -11.37 3.78 15.80
CA GLY A 272 -11.91 3.19 14.58
C GLY A 272 -11.04 2.11 13.95
N SER A 273 -9.72 2.13 14.19
CA SER A 273 -8.78 1.13 13.65
C SER A 273 -8.98 -0.32 14.16
N LYS A 274 -9.80 -0.55 15.20
CA LYS A 274 -9.82 -1.81 15.98
C LYS A 274 -11.15 -2.56 16.06
N GLY A 275 -12.23 -2.11 15.41
CA GLY A 275 -13.58 -2.69 15.58
C GLY A 275 -14.49 -1.89 16.53
N GLY A 276 -14.03 -0.75 17.05
CA GLY A 276 -14.74 0.02 18.08
C GLY A 276 -15.95 0.82 17.58
N CYS A 277 -17.02 0.78 18.37
CA CYS A 277 -17.99 1.87 18.44
C CYS A 277 -17.54 2.86 19.53
N VAL A 278 -17.65 4.16 19.26
CA VAL A 278 -17.33 5.24 20.22
C VAL A 278 -18.62 5.83 20.76
N SER A 279 -18.84 5.67 22.08
CA SER A 279 -20.07 6.09 22.77
C SER A 279 -19.85 7.33 23.64
N PHE A 280 -20.56 8.43 23.36
CA PHE A 280 -20.47 9.70 24.10
C PHE A 280 -21.86 10.26 24.46
N ILE A 281 -21.89 11.30 25.31
CA ILE A 281 -23.12 12.02 25.69
C ILE A 281 -23.01 13.51 25.34
N ALA A 282 -24.13 14.20 25.16
CA ALA A 282 -24.14 15.60 24.71
C ALA A 282 -23.36 16.55 25.64
N ALA A 283 -23.37 16.32 26.96
CA ALA A 283 -22.58 17.10 27.91
C ALA A 283 -21.06 16.92 27.70
N TYR A 284 -20.60 15.72 27.37
CA TYR A 284 -19.19 15.47 27.01
C TYR A 284 -18.83 16.17 25.70
N PHE A 285 -19.67 16.05 24.68
CA PHE A 285 -19.47 16.70 23.38
C PHE A 285 -19.39 18.23 23.51
N LYS A 286 -20.25 18.83 24.34
CA LYS A 286 -20.16 20.25 24.68
C LYS A 286 -18.86 20.60 25.40
N ALA A 287 -18.53 19.87 26.46
CA ALA A 287 -17.35 20.13 27.29
C ALA A 287 -16.01 19.92 26.55
N THR A 288 -16.01 19.18 25.43
CA THR A 288 -14.82 18.91 24.60
C THR A 288 -14.78 19.76 23.34
N GLN A 289 -15.81 19.67 22.49
CA GLN A 289 -15.84 20.22 21.14
C GLN A 289 -16.55 21.58 21.05
N MET A 290 -17.68 21.78 21.75
CA MET A 290 -18.48 23.02 21.68
C MET A 290 -18.26 24.01 22.84
N LYS A 291 -17.03 24.08 23.38
CA LYS A 291 -16.68 24.89 24.58
C LYS A 291 -17.07 26.37 24.52
N THR A 292 -17.17 26.94 23.32
CA THR A 292 -17.52 28.34 23.06
C THR A 292 -18.98 28.56 22.69
N SER A 293 -19.78 27.51 22.50
CA SER A 293 -21.19 27.61 22.16
C SER A 293 -22.03 27.96 23.39
N SER A 294 -23.07 28.76 23.19
CA SER A 294 -24.05 29.14 24.22
C SER A 294 -25.16 28.09 24.43
N LEU A 295 -25.21 27.04 23.59
CA LEU A 295 -26.22 25.98 23.68
C LEU A 295 -26.05 25.16 24.96
N SER A 296 -27.16 24.68 25.54
CA SER A 296 -27.12 23.70 26.64
C SER A 296 -26.86 22.30 26.10
N ALA A 297 -26.32 21.42 26.94
CA ALA A 297 -26.17 20.01 26.60
C ALA A 297 -27.50 19.34 26.17
N SER A 298 -28.64 19.76 26.72
CA SER A 298 -29.97 19.28 26.31
C SER A 298 -30.42 19.78 24.94
N VAL A 299 -30.01 20.98 24.51
CA VAL A 299 -30.25 21.47 23.13
C VAL A 299 -29.30 20.77 22.14
N ILE A 300 -28.07 20.49 22.56
CA ILE A 300 -27.09 19.71 21.79
C ILE A 300 -27.56 18.25 21.63
N GLU A 301 -28.15 17.64 22.65
CA GLU A 301 -28.73 16.28 22.59
C GLU A 301 -29.85 16.20 21.53
N ALA A 302 -30.81 17.14 21.57
CA ALA A 302 -31.89 17.19 20.60
C ALA A 302 -31.37 17.50 19.18
N ALA A 303 -30.41 18.41 19.03
CA ALA A 303 -29.80 18.72 17.74
C ALA A 303 -29.02 17.53 17.15
N LEU A 304 -28.19 16.83 17.95
CA LEU A 304 -27.47 15.63 17.52
C LEU A 304 -28.43 14.51 17.10
N THR A 305 -29.53 14.33 17.84
CA THR A 305 -30.62 13.40 17.46
C THR A 305 -31.14 13.74 16.06
N MET A 306 -31.59 14.98 15.86
CA MET A 306 -32.14 15.44 14.57
C MET A 306 -31.11 15.34 13.42
N ILE A 307 -29.83 15.56 13.69
CA ILE A 307 -28.75 15.40 12.70
C ILE A 307 -28.62 13.92 12.31
N ILE A 308 -28.59 13.00 13.28
CA ILE A 308 -28.43 11.56 13.03
C ILE A 308 -29.62 10.99 12.27
N ASP A 309 -30.85 11.35 12.66
CA ASP A 309 -32.06 10.91 11.95
C ASP A 309 -32.07 11.40 10.50
N ARG A 310 -31.65 12.64 10.25
CA ARG A 310 -31.55 13.21 8.90
C ARG A 310 -30.41 12.61 8.09
N VAL A 311 -29.29 12.25 8.72
CA VAL A 311 -28.20 11.53 8.07
C VAL A 311 -28.69 10.15 7.61
N ASN A 312 -29.47 9.46 8.44
CA ASN A 312 -29.99 8.11 8.20
C ASN A 312 -31.28 8.06 7.32
N ASP A 313 -31.98 9.17 7.10
CA ASP A 313 -33.18 9.24 6.24
C ASP A 313 -32.83 9.42 4.75
N ASP A 314 -32.72 8.31 4.02
CA ASP A 314 -32.56 8.25 2.55
C ASP A 314 -33.63 9.04 1.75
N GLY A 315 -34.75 9.44 2.36
CA GLY A 315 -35.84 10.19 1.72
C GLY A 315 -35.77 11.72 1.91
N SER A 316 -34.82 12.23 2.69
CA SER A 316 -34.71 13.66 3.01
C SER A 316 -34.45 14.54 1.77
N LYS A 317 -34.93 15.80 1.82
CA LYS A 317 -34.65 16.82 0.79
C LYS A 317 -33.58 17.83 1.19
N ASP A 318 -33.05 17.73 2.40
CA ASP A 318 -31.97 18.59 2.91
C ASP A 318 -30.57 18.00 2.56
N ASP A 319 -30.46 17.17 1.51
CA ASP A 319 -29.29 16.35 1.14
C ASP A 319 -27.95 17.09 1.16
N GLU A 320 -27.90 18.31 0.62
CA GLU A 320 -26.65 19.07 0.46
C GLU A 320 -26.04 19.45 1.82
N LEU A 321 -26.88 19.68 2.85
CA LEU A 321 -26.46 20.07 4.19
C LEU A 321 -25.82 18.94 5.01
N TYR A 322 -26.22 17.68 4.77
CA TYR A 322 -25.72 16.51 5.51
C TYR A 322 -24.76 15.63 4.68
N SER A 323 -24.40 16.11 3.49
CA SER A 323 -23.66 15.35 2.47
C SER A 323 -22.26 14.90 2.94
N ALA A 324 -21.54 15.72 3.71
CA ALA A 324 -20.22 15.35 4.25
C ALA A 324 -20.31 14.17 5.23
N ILE A 325 -21.24 14.21 6.19
CA ILE A 325 -21.44 13.11 7.14
C ILE A 325 -21.94 11.84 6.44
N ARG A 326 -22.86 11.94 5.47
CA ARG A 326 -23.31 10.78 4.69
C ARG A 326 -22.23 10.13 3.81
N GLN A 327 -21.21 10.90 3.41
CA GLN A 327 -20.05 10.38 2.68
C GLN A 327 -18.92 9.89 3.59
N SER A 328 -19.04 10.09 4.91
CA SER A 328 -18.07 9.62 5.90
C SER A 328 -18.08 8.09 6.05
N SER A 329 -17.08 7.56 6.73
CA SER A 329 -16.99 6.13 7.04
C SER A 329 -17.64 5.77 8.38
N TYR A 330 -18.69 6.48 8.80
CA TYR A 330 -19.34 6.29 10.11
C TYR A 330 -20.84 5.98 9.96
N ILE A 331 -21.31 4.92 10.61
CA ILE A 331 -22.71 4.75 11.00
C ILE A 331 -22.92 5.53 12.29
N LEU A 332 -23.98 6.34 12.31
CA LEU A 332 -24.36 7.11 13.49
C LEU A 332 -25.67 6.56 14.07
N SER A 333 -25.65 6.28 15.36
CA SER A 333 -26.81 5.83 16.12
C SER A 333 -26.85 6.51 17.49
N TYR A 334 -27.95 6.33 18.21
CA TYR A 334 -28.05 6.67 19.62
C TYR A 334 -28.94 5.67 20.35
N THR A 335 -28.86 5.63 21.68
CA THR A 335 -29.75 4.85 22.53
C THR A 335 -30.12 5.65 23.79
N ASP A 336 -31.33 5.45 24.29
CA ASP A 336 -31.77 5.92 25.61
C ASP A 336 -31.68 4.80 26.69
N ASP A 337 -31.38 3.56 26.27
CA ASP A 337 -31.50 2.32 27.07
C ASP A 337 -30.12 1.73 27.49
N ASP A 338 -29.12 2.58 27.74
CA ASP A 338 -27.81 2.12 28.26
C ASP A 338 -27.88 1.80 29.76
N GLU A 339 -28.15 0.53 30.10
CA GLU A 339 -28.24 0.02 31.48
C GLU A 339 -26.99 0.33 32.34
N SER A 340 -25.84 0.65 31.74
CA SER A 340 -24.61 1.00 32.48
C SER A 340 -24.55 2.48 32.90
N ARG A 341 -25.50 3.31 32.45
CA ARG A 341 -25.52 4.77 32.64
C ARG A 341 -26.86 5.24 33.23
N SER A 342 -26.91 6.48 33.69
CA SER A 342 -28.09 7.03 34.37
C SER A 342 -29.34 7.03 33.47
N PRO A 343 -30.46 6.40 33.88
CA PRO A 343 -31.65 6.27 33.05
C PRO A 343 -32.16 7.62 32.52
N GLY A 344 -32.40 7.68 31.21
CA GLY A 344 -32.93 8.86 30.52
C GLY A 344 -31.88 9.78 29.88
N VAL A 345 -30.59 9.52 30.03
CA VAL A 345 -29.51 10.21 29.29
C VAL A 345 -29.28 9.54 27.94
N ARG A 346 -29.35 10.30 26.83
CA ARG A 346 -29.10 9.76 25.49
C ARG A 346 -27.61 9.55 25.24
N VAL A 347 -27.25 8.33 24.85
CA VAL A 347 -25.89 7.94 24.47
C VAL A 347 -25.77 7.91 22.95
N PHE A 348 -24.96 8.79 22.40
CA PHE A 348 -24.64 8.85 20.98
C PHE A 348 -23.51 7.88 20.65
N GLN A 349 -23.61 7.22 19.51
CA GLN A 349 -22.75 6.12 19.08
C GLN A 349 -22.21 6.38 17.67
N ILE A 350 -20.89 6.42 17.54
CA ILE A 350 -20.18 6.45 16.26
C ILE A 350 -19.62 5.06 16.01
N THR A 351 -20.25 4.29 15.13
CA THR A 351 -19.77 2.97 14.69
C THR A 351 -19.04 3.12 13.36
N LEU A 352 -17.79 2.66 13.24
CA LEU A 352 -17.09 2.75 11.94
C LEU A 352 -17.69 1.76 10.91
N VAL A 353 -17.69 2.19 9.64
CA VAL A 353 -17.81 1.48 8.35
C VAL A 353 -16.91 0.25 8.19
N PHE A 354 -17.03 -0.76 9.06
CA PHE A 354 -16.01 -1.80 9.30
C PHE A 354 -15.61 -2.74 8.16
N ASN A 355 -16.25 -2.67 6.97
CA ASN A 355 -15.94 -3.58 5.86
C ASN A 355 -15.07 -2.94 4.76
N ALA A 356 -14.80 -1.63 4.87
CA ALA A 356 -14.56 -0.75 3.73
C ALA A 356 -13.08 -0.55 3.34
N HIS A 357 -12.25 -1.59 3.45
CA HIS A 357 -10.79 -1.46 3.28
C HIS A 357 -10.31 -1.57 1.84
N PHE A 358 -11.07 -2.16 0.92
CA PHE A 358 -10.61 -2.39 -0.44
C PHE A 358 -10.49 -1.07 -1.23
N ARG A 359 -9.43 -0.94 -2.04
CA ARG A 359 -9.16 0.24 -2.89
C ARG A 359 -8.91 -0.10 -4.37
N GLY A 360 -9.04 -1.37 -4.75
CA GLY A 360 -8.82 -1.84 -6.11
C GLY A 360 -7.86 -3.03 -6.20
N SER A 361 -7.86 -3.69 -7.36
CA SER A 361 -7.03 -4.87 -7.61
C SER A 361 -6.81 -5.09 -9.10
N MET A 362 -5.74 -5.83 -9.44
CA MET A 362 -5.53 -6.47 -10.72
C MET A 362 -4.92 -7.85 -10.49
N ILE A 363 -5.39 -8.85 -11.24
CA ILE A 363 -4.85 -10.22 -11.22
C ILE A 363 -4.62 -10.70 -12.65
N THR A 364 -3.38 -11.04 -12.99
CA THR A 364 -2.97 -11.57 -14.31
C THR A 364 -2.04 -12.78 -14.15
N TRP A 365 -1.76 -13.51 -15.23
CA TRP A 365 -1.09 -14.81 -15.15
C TRP A 365 -0.33 -15.18 -16.42
N ARG A 366 0.59 -16.13 -16.32
CA ARG A 366 1.35 -16.68 -17.45
C ARG A 366 1.90 -18.08 -17.17
N VAL A 367 2.22 -18.83 -18.21
CA VAL A 367 3.01 -20.06 -18.08
C VAL A 367 4.50 -19.71 -18.04
N ILE A 368 5.18 -20.03 -16.92
CA ILE A 368 6.62 -19.75 -16.75
C ILE A 368 7.53 -20.95 -17.03
N ASN A 369 6.95 -22.16 -17.17
CA ASN A 369 7.66 -23.29 -17.75
C ASN A 369 6.70 -24.12 -18.60
N SER A 370 6.96 -24.14 -19.91
CA SER A 370 6.18 -24.81 -20.94
C SER A 370 6.61 -26.26 -21.20
N THR A 371 7.76 -26.71 -20.66
CA THR A 371 8.32 -28.05 -20.89
C THR A 371 7.97 -29.05 -19.79
N THR A 372 7.47 -28.60 -18.65
CA THR A 372 7.03 -29.45 -17.54
C THR A 372 5.55 -29.84 -17.65
N ASN A 373 5.22 -31.08 -17.29
CA ASN A 373 3.85 -31.52 -17.06
C ASN A 373 3.75 -32.08 -15.62
N PRO A 374 2.95 -31.48 -14.70
CA PRO A 374 2.09 -30.31 -14.89
C PRO A 374 2.87 -29.03 -15.25
N LEU A 375 2.18 -28.10 -15.91
CA LEU A 375 2.68 -26.77 -16.24
C LEU A 375 2.83 -25.95 -14.96
N ARG A 376 3.84 -25.08 -14.92
CA ARG A 376 3.99 -24.10 -13.85
C ARG A 376 3.42 -22.76 -14.30
N VAL A 377 2.29 -22.38 -13.70
CA VAL A 377 1.63 -21.08 -13.92
C VAL A 377 2.05 -20.12 -12.82
N GLU A 378 2.42 -18.91 -13.20
CA GLU A 378 2.60 -17.78 -12.30
C GLU A 378 1.36 -16.89 -12.33
N VAL A 379 0.93 -16.41 -11.16
CA VAL A 379 -0.06 -15.35 -11.00
C VAL A 379 0.65 -14.12 -10.46
N LEU A 380 0.50 -13.00 -11.15
CA LEU A 380 0.85 -11.66 -10.67
C LEU A 380 -0.42 -11.00 -10.14
N GLN A 381 -0.38 -10.54 -8.89
CA GLN A 381 -1.49 -9.83 -8.28
C GLN A 381 -1.02 -8.50 -7.68
N ARG A 382 -1.80 -7.46 -7.91
CA ARG A 382 -1.66 -6.14 -7.27
C ARG A 382 -2.95 -5.85 -6.52
N HIS A 383 -2.84 -5.46 -5.26
CA HIS A 383 -3.98 -5.09 -4.43
C HIS A 383 -3.73 -3.75 -3.75
N ALA A 384 -4.77 -2.93 -3.68
CA ALA A 384 -4.77 -1.69 -2.92
C ALA A 384 -5.78 -1.77 -1.78
N TRP A 385 -5.38 -1.26 -0.61
CA TRP A 385 -6.16 -1.28 0.62
C TRP A 385 -6.12 0.09 1.31
N ASN A 386 -7.00 0.32 2.29
CA ASN A 386 -7.01 1.51 3.14
C ASN A 386 -5.73 1.55 3.99
N TYR A 387 -5.04 2.69 3.99
CA TYR A 387 -3.77 2.89 4.71
C TYR A 387 -3.89 2.62 6.21
N ALA A 388 -4.96 3.07 6.86
CA ALA A 388 -5.14 2.95 8.32
C ALA A 388 -5.25 1.49 8.80
N TRP A 389 -5.57 0.56 7.90
CA TRP A 389 -5.73 -0.87 8.18
C TRP A 389 -4.47 -1.70 7.92
N TRP A 390 -3.63 -1.20 7.01
CA TRP A 390 -2.42 -1.87 6.56
C TRP A 390 -1.26 -0.86 6.50
N PRO A 391 -0.92 -0.22 7.65
CA PRO A 391 0.02 0.90 7.69
C PRO A 391 1.41 0.45 7.25
N CYS A 392 1.89 1.09 6.19
CA CYS A 392 3.13 0.75 5.51
C CYS A 392 4.05 1.97 5.42
N THR A 393 5.34 1.73 5.59
CA THR A 393 6.40 2.75 5.58
C THR A 393 7.49 2.41 4.58
N ASN A 394 8.32 3.41 4.23
CA ASN A 394 9.48 3.21 3.36
C ASN A 394 10.46 2.15 3.92
N ALA A 395 10.52 1.98 5.25
CA ALA A 395 11.33 0.95 5.89
C ALA A 395 10.76 -0.46 5.65
N GLN A 396 9.45 -0.63 5.81
CA GLN A 396 8.74 -1.90 5.51
C GLN A 396 8.84 -2.28 4.02
N ILE A 397 8.71 -1.31 3.10
CA ILE A 397 8.92 -1.54 1.66
C ILE A 397 10.35 -1.99 1.38
N SER A 398 11.34 -1.31 1.98
CA SER A 398 12.77 -1.64 1.81
C SER A 398 13.15 -3.00 2.40
N ALA A 399 12.45 -3.44 3.46
CA ALA A 399 12.63 -4.76 4.06
C ALA A 399 11.89 -5.89 3.30
N GLY A 400 10.86 -5.56 2.52
CA GLY A 400 10.09 -6.50 1.68
C GLY A 400 9.30 -7.56 2.45
N ASN A 401 9.27 -7.51 3.78
CA ASN A 401 8.71 -8.54 4.66
C ASN A 401 7.31 -8.22 5.20
N TYR A 402 6.88 -6.96 5.17
CA TYR A 402 5.54 -6.56 5.58
C TYR A 402 4.54 -6.79 4.45
N THR A 403 3.50 -7.56 4.73
CA THR A 403 2.47 -7.96 3.77
C THR A 403 1.10 -7.41 4.13
N ILE A 404 0.28 -7.18 3.12
CA ILE A 404 -1.02 -6.51 3.21
C ILE A 404 -2.11 -7.33 2.53
N GLY A 405 -3.35 -7.18 3.02
CA GLY A 405 -4.52 -7.90 2.52
C GLY A 405 -4.61 -9.33 3.05
N SER A 406 -5.80 -9.91 2.98
CA SER A 406 -6.10 -11.25 3.49
C SER A 406 -7.12 -11.97 2.61
N GLY A 407 -7.22 -13.29 2.79
CA GLY A 407 -8.07 -14.17 1.97
C GLY A 407 -7.29 -15.00 0.96
N SER A 408 -8.00 -15.59 0.00
CA SER A 408 -7.43 -16.49 -1.00
C SER A 408 -8.14 -16.40 -2.35
N LEU A 409 -7.38 -16.68 -3.41
CA LEU A 409 -7.90 -16.77 -4.78
C LEU A 409 -8.48 -18.18 -5.00
N LYS A 410 -9.80 -18.28 -5.09
CA LYS A 410 -10.55 -19.55 -5.13
C LYS A 410 -10.93 -19.90 -6.56
N CYS A 411 -10.78 -21.16 -6.96
CA CYS A 411 -11.33 -21.59 -8.25
C CYS A 411 -12.85 -21.80 -8.13
N MET A 412 -13.61 -21.27 -9.10
CA MET A 412 -15.08 -21.26 -9.05
C MET A 412 -15.77 -21.93 -10.25
N SER A 413 -15.15 -21.97 -11.44
CA SER A 413 -15.75 -22.59 -12.62
C SER A 413 -14.73 -23.40 -13.43
N SER A 414 -15.10 -24.60 -13.87
CA SER A 414 -14.29 -25.51 -14.70
C SER A 414 -12.95 -25.92 -14.06
N CYS A 415 -12.92 -26.01 -12.74
CA CYS A 415 -11.69 -26.17 -11.96
C CYS A 415 -10.93 -27.47 -12.25
N PRO A 416 -9.59 -27.42 -12.36
CA PRO A 416 -8.76 -28.62 -12.42
C PRO A 416 -8.95 -29.52 -11.18
N PRO A 417 -8.80 -30.85 -11.31
CA PRO A 417 -8.90 -31.76 -10.18
C PRO A 417 -7.99 -31.34 -9.01
N ASN A 418 -8.55 -31.31 -7.80
CA ASN A 418 -7.92 -30.87 -6.55
C ASN A 418 -7.55 -29.36 -6.46
N VAL A 419 -7.87 -28.53 -7.46
CA VAL A 419 -7.61 -27.08 -7.44
C VAL A 419 -8.88 -26.31 -7.06
N SER A 420 -9.18 -26.23 -5.76
CA SER A 420 -10.28 -25.41 -5.22
C SER A 420 -9.82 -24.03 -4.73
N THR A 421 -8.57 -23.91 -4.27
CA THR A 421 -7.92 -22.65 -3.89
C THR A 421 -6.52 -22.63 -4.49
N LEU A 422 -6.12 -21.51 -5.11
CA LEU A 422 -4.84 -21.38 -5.80
C LEU A 422 -3.74 -20.94 -4.83
N SER A 423 -3.94 -19.83 -4.12
CA SER A 423 -3.02 -19.32 -3.09
C SER A 423 -3.67 -18.21 -2.26
N SER A 424 -2.92 -17.67 -1.31
CA SER A 424 -3.27 -16.43 -0.60
C SER A 424 -3.17 -15.21 -1.53
N VAL A 425 -4.03 -14.22 -1.26
CA VAL A 425 -4.01 -12.90 -1.91
C VAL A 425 -3.19 -11.86 -1.15
N THR A 426 -2.63 -12.24 -0.01
CA THR A 426 -1.72 -11.40 0.78
C THR A 426 -0.46 -11.09 -0.05
N VAL A 427 -0.09 -9.81 -0.14
CA VAL A 427 1.02 -9.31 -0.98
C VAL A 427 1.99 -8.44 -0.19
N PRO A 428 3.32 -8.46 -0.47
CA PRO A 428 4.24 -7.45 0.06
C PRO A 428 3.77 -6.03 -0.25
N CYS A 429 3.87 -5.11 0.73
CA CYS A 429 3.67 -3.69 0.46
C CYS A 429 4.77 -3.14 -0.45
N THR A 430 4.40 -2.37 -1.48
CA THR A 430 5.34 -1.74 -2.42
C THR A 430 5.21 -0.22 -2.48
N GLY A 431 4.12 0.36 -1.95
CA GLY A 431 3.92 1.80 -1.89
C GLY A 431 2.69 2.18 -1.08
N PHE A 432 2.62 3.44 -0.64
CA PHE A 432 1.49 3.97 0.12
C PHE A 432 1.29 5.46 -0.14
N ASN A 433 0.13 5.98 0.25
CA ASN A 433 -0.22 7.39 0.19
C ASN A 433 -1.12 7.74 1.39
N GLN A 434 -0.59 8.51 2.34
CA GLN A 434 -1.33 8.90 3.54
C GLN A 434 -2.41 9.97 3.27
N ILE A 435 -2.24 10.78 2.22
CA ILE A 435 -3.18 11.85 1.86
C ILE A 435 -4.45 11.26 1.22
N GLU A 436 -4.31 10.32 0.28
CA GLU A 436 -5.46 9.59 -0.30
C GLU A 436 -5.82 8.30 0.49
N GLN A 437 -5.27 8.11 1.69
CA GLN A 437 -5.58 7.00 2.60
C GLN A 437 -5.52 5.59 1.97
N TYR A 438 -4.50 5.30 1.14
CA TYR A 438 -4.28 3.97 0.59
C TYR A 438 -2.86 3.42 0.81
N VAL A 439 -2.77 2.09 0.79
CA VAL A 439 -1.54 1.31 0.62
C VAL A 439 -1.71 0.41 -0.60
N SER A 440 -0.62 0.07 -1.27
CA SER A 440 -0.56 -0.80 -2.45
C SER A 440 0.54 -1.83 -2.31
N GLY A 441 0.29 -3.04 -2.82
CA GLY A 441 1.25 -4.14 -2.80
C GLY A 441 1.20 -4.99 -4.06
N GLU A 442 2.33 -5.62 -4.35
CA GLU A 442 2.52 -6.50 -5.51
C GLU A 442 3.10 -7.84 -5.04
N GLY A 443 2.47 -8.95 -5.44
CA GLY A 443 2.98 -10.28 -5.19
C GLY A 443 2.87 -11.18 -6.40
N ARG A 444 3.79 -12.14 -6.49
CA ARG A 444 3.76 -13.24 -7.46
C ARG A 444 3.73 -14.56 -6.71
N PHE A 445 2.87 -15.48 -7.11
CA PHE A 445 2.90 -16.87 -6.64
C PHE A 445 2.81 -17.84 -7.83
N THR A 446 3.26 -19.07 -7.65
CA THR A 446 3.20 -20.09 -8.70
C THR A 446 2.48 -21.34 -8.23
N PHE A 447 1.58 -21.87 -9.06
CA PHE A 447 0.90 -23.14 -8.83
C PHE A 447 1.14 -24.10 -10.02
N GLN A 448 0.75 -25.36 -9.84
CA GLN A 448 0.84 -26.40 -10.88
C GLN A 448 -0.55 -26.75 -11.39
N VAL A 449 -0.67 -26.93 -12.71
CA VAL A 449 -1.90 -27.33 -13.39
C VAL A 449 -1.56 -28.07 -14.68
N SER A 450 -2.36 -29.05 -15.07
CA SER A 450 -2.17 -29.77 -16.33
C SER A 450 -2.40 -28.84 -17.56
N PRO A 451 -1.83 -29.17 -18.73
CA PRO A 451 -2.23 -28.55 -20.00
C PRO A 451 -3.73 -28.73 -20.30
N ASN A 452 -4.25 -27.88 -21.17
CA ASN A 452 -5.61 -27.92 -21.74
C ASN A 452 -6.75 -27.73 -20.72
N TYR A 453 -6.57 -26.82 -19.75
CA TYR A 453 -7.64 -26.36 -18.85
C TYR A 453 -7.98 -24.89 -19.11
N ARG A 454 -9.27 -24.55 -19.06
CA ARG A 454 -9.77 -23.18 -19.03
C ARG A 454 -10.71 -23.01 -17.84
N PHE A 455 -10.36 -22.15 -16.89
CA PHE A 455 -11.06 -22.02 -15.62
C PHE A 455 -11.00 -20.59 -15.07
N ARG A 456 -11.89 -20.25 -14.13
CA ARG A 456 -11.89 -18.95 -13.44
C ARG A 456 -11.49 -19.09 -11.99
N ALA A 457 -10.65 -18.17 -11.55
CA ALA A 457 -10.30 -18.00 -10.16
C ALA A 457 -10.74 -16.60 -9.68
N ILE A 458 -11.41 -16.55 -8.52
CA ILE A 458 -12.12 -15.38 -8.01
C ILE A 458 -11.64 -15.06 -6.59
N PHE A 459 -11.50 -13.77 -6.30
CA PHE A 459 -11.24 -13.21 -4.98
C PHE A 459 -12.37 -12.23 -4.62
N THR A 460 -12.96 -12.38 -3.43
CA THR A 460 -14.16 -11.65 -3.02
C THR A 460 -14.10 -11.19 -1.56
N GLY A 461 -14.87 -10.15 -1.22
CA GLY A 461 -15.01 -9.63 0.14
C GLY A 461 -16.11 -8.58 0.30
N SER A 462 -16.40 -8.21 1.55
CA SER A 462 -17.77 -7.90 1.96
C SER A 462 -18.11 -6.44 2.26
N ALA A 463 -17.34 -5.47 1.72
CA ALA A 463 -17.89 -4.19 1.25
C ALA A 463 -16.86 -3.34 0.48
N TRP A 464 -17.36 -2.47 -0.40
CA TRP A 464 -16.78 -1.16 -0.68
C TRP A 464 -17.06 -0.16 0.48
N PHE A 465 -16.51 1.04 0.36
CA PHE A 465 -16.85 2.20 1.18
C PHE A 465 -18.09 2.91 0.60
N ALA A 466 -18.51 4.04 1.19
CA ALA A 466 -19.56 4.87 0.62
C ALA A 466 -19.18 5.28 -0.82
N LEU A 467 -20.00 4.86 -1.80
CA LEU A 467 -19.86 5.21 -3.21
C LEU A 467 -21.10 5.99 -3.66
N VAL A 468 -20.92 6.90 -4.61
CA VAL A 468 -22.01 7.65 -5.25
C VAL A 468 -22.97 6.73 -6.02
N THR A 469 -22.48 5.58 -6.51
CA THR A 469 -23.31 4.54 -7.12
C THR A 469 -22.58 3.19 -7.16
N GLY A 470 -23.32 2.09 -7.18
CA GLY A 470 -22.80 0.77 -6.79
C GLY A 470 -22.54 0.69 -5.28
N GLY A 471 -21.75 -0.29 -4.86
CA GLY A 471 -21.40 -0.51 -3.46
C GLY A 471 -21.40 -2.00 -3.12
N GLY A 472 -21.71 -2.34 -1.87
CA GLY A 472 -21.82 -3.73 -1.43
C GLY A 472 -20.52 -4.52 -1.63
N ASP A 473 -20.64 -5.83 -1.83
CA ASP A 473 -19.50 -6.73 -2.02
C ASP A 473 -18.62 -6.35 -3.23
N TRP A 474 -17.31 -6.61 -3.11
CA TRP A 474 -16.40 -6.64 -4.25
C TRP A 474 -16.06 -8.08 -4.62
N SER A 475 -15.85 -8.29 -5.92
CA SER A 475 -15.44 -9.56 -6.50
C SER A 475 -14.53 -9.26 -7.70
N ILE A 476 -13.44 -9.99 -7.83
CA ILE A 476 -12.51 -9.88 -8.96
C ILE A 476 -12.16 -11.28 -9.47
N ALA A 477 -12.41 -11.54 -10.76
CA ALA A 477 -12.26 -12.85 -11.39
C ALA A 477 -11.28 -12.81 -12.58
N VAL A 478 -10.25 -13.66 -12.51
CA VAL A 478 -9.29 -13.88 -13.60
C VAL A 478 -9.60 -15.21 -14.30
N GLU A 479 -9.51 -15.23 -15.63
CA GLU A 479 -9.68 -16.46 -16.43
C GLU A 479 -8.34 -16.98 -16.94
N ILE A 480 -8.00 -18.22 -16.55
CA ILE A 480 -6.73 -18.90 -16.81
C ILE A 480 -6.94 -19.98 -17.87
N ASN A 481 -6.02 -20.07 -18.83
CA ASN A 481 -6.18 -20.88 -20.05
C ASN A 481 -4.86 -21.59 -20.45
N THR A 482 -4.70 -22.84 -20.06
CA THR A 482 -3.49 -23.64 -20.32
C THR A 482 -3.55 -24.47 -21.60
N TYR A 483 -4.40 -24.11 -22.57
CA TYR A 483 -4.33 -24.68 -23.91
C TYR A 483 -3.10 -24.15 -24.66
N LEU A 484 -2.44 -25.02 -25.43
CA LEU A 484 -1.33 -24.64 -26.31
C LEU A 484 -1.87 -23.92 -27.55
N ARG A 485 -1.38 -22.72 -27.85
CA ARG A 485 -1.75 -21.98 -29.08
C ARG A 485 -1.24 -22.74 -30.33
N PRO A 486 -1.89 -22.62 -31.49
CA PRO A 486 -1.41 -23.09 -32.79
C PRO A 486 0.05 -22.74 -33.13
N ASN A 487 0.57 -21.61 -32.61
CA ASN A 487 1.96 -21.18 -32.77
C ASN A 487 2.99 -21.96 -31.91
N GLY A 488 2.55 -22.97 -31.14
CA GLY A 488 3.40 -23.80 -30.28
C GLY A 488 3.80 -23.17 -28.95
N ARG A 489 3.19 -22.05 -28.55
CA ARG A 489 3.41 -21.36 -27.27
C ARG A 489 2.15 -21.40 -26.39
N TYR A 490 2.32 -21.10 -25.10
CA TYR A 490 1.20 -20.84 -24.18
C TYR A 490 1.00 -19.34 -24.01
N ASN A 491 -0.17 -18.94 -23.53
CA ASN A 491 -0.50 -17.55 -23.27
C ASN A 491 0.38 -16.90 -22.18
N GLN A 492 0.74 -15.64 -22.38
CA GLN A 492 1.16 -14.73 -21.32
C GLN A 492 0.16 -13.58 -21.25
N ALA A 493 -0.82 -13.66 -20.34
CA ALA A 493 -1.90 -12.70 -20.28
C ALA A 493 -1.37 -11.26 -20.05
N PRO A 494 -2.05 -10.22 -20.58
CA PRO A 494 -1.58 -8.85 -20.48
C PRO A 494 -1.48 -8.38 -19.04
N ILE A 495 -0.53 -7.49 -18.78
CA ILE A 495 -0.41 -6.80 -17.50
C ILE A 495 -1.19 -5.50 -17.61
N VAL A 496 -2.19 -5.36 -16.74
CA VAL A 496 -3.05 -4.17 -16.66
C VAL A 496 -2.70 -3.41 -15.40
N THR A 497 -2.77 -2.08 -15.41
CA THR A 497 -2.50 -1.30 -14.19
C THR A 497 -3.24 0.03 -14.21
N MET A 498 -3.63 0.48 -13.02
CA MET A 498 -4.25 1.77 -12.76
C MET A 498 -3.71 2.34 -11.45
N LEU A 499 -3.82 3.65 -11.27
CA LEU A 499 -3.66 4.25 -9.94
C LEU A 499 -4.83 3.80 -9.06
N PRO A 500 -4.63 3.45 -7.78
CA PRO A 500 -5.71 2.99 -6.91
C PRO A 500 -6.85 4.01 -6.78
N ILE A 501 -6.48 5.30 -6.71
CA ILE A 501 -7.39 6.44 -6.67
C ILE A 501 -6.97 7.41 -7.77
N ILE A 502 -7.95 7.99 -8.47
CA ILE A 502 -7.76 9.05 -9.46
C ILE A 502 -8.68 10.23 -9.09
N ARG A 503 -8.11 11.39 -8.79
CA ARG A 503 -8.89 12.60 -8.43
C ARG A 503 -9.45 13.26 -9.68
N LEU A 504 -10.76 13.49 -9.71
CA LEU A 504 -11.45 14.15 -10.80
C LEU A 504 -12.26 15.33 -10.26
N ARG A 505 -12.27 16.46 -10.97
CA ARG A 505 -13.06 17.62 -10.56
C ARG A 505 -14.46 17.58 -11.19
N ARG A 506 -15.47 17.94 -10.42
CA ARG A 506 -16.87 18.02 -10.86
C ARG A 506 -17.02 18.84 -12.15
N PHE A 507 -17.88 18.38 -13.05
CA PHE A 507 -18.22 18.96 -14.36
C PHE A 507 -17.10 19.04 -15.42
N LEU A 508 -15.87 18.58 -15.15
CA LEU A 508 -14.83 18.49 -16.18
C LEU A 508 -14.86 17.12 -16.90
N THR A 509 -14.59 17.12 -18.22
CA THR A 509 -14.46 15.89 -19.01
C THR A 509 -13.03 15.37 -18.99
N TYR A 510 -12.87 14.09 -18.67
CA TYR A 510 -11.60 13.38 -18.62
C TYR A 510 -11.57 12.21 -19.61
N ASN A 511 -10.39 11.88 -20.12
CA ASN A 511 -10.13 10.72 -20.98
C ASN A 511 -9.10 9.80 -20.28
N ILE A 512 -9.55 8.94 -19.38
CA ILE A 512 -8.71 8.09 -18.55
C ILE A 512 -8.25 6.87 -19.36
N LYS A 513 -6.95 6.77 -19.65
CA LYS A 513 -6.34 5.60 -20.27
C LYS A 513 -6.18 4.47 -19.26
N ILE A 514 -6.74 3.30 -19.55
CA ILE A 514 -6.45 2.04 -18.86
C ILE A 514 -5.12 1.51 -19.42
N ASN A 515 -4.12 1.35 -18.56
CA ASN A 515 -2.77 1.04 -19.02
C ASN A 515 -2.57 -0.47 -19.14
N VAL A 516 -2.61 -0.95 -20.39
CA VAL A 516 -2.39 -2.33 -20.78
C VAL A 516 -1.01 -2.48 -21.41
N ALA A 517 -0.29 -3.53 -21.01
CA ALA A 517 1.00 -3.90 -21.56
C ALA A 517 1.05 -5.43 -21.74
N ASP A 518 1.04 -5.89 -22.98
CA ASP A 518 1.02 -7.30 -23.31
C ASP A 518 2.43 -7.88 -23.57
N ASN A 519 2.63 -9.18 -23.29
CA ASN A 519 3.94 -9.84 -23.33
C ASN A 519 4.20 -10.71 -24.57
N ASP A 520 3.20 -11.02 -25.39
CA ASP A 520 3.39 -11.72 -26.68
C ASP A 520 2.74 -11.05 -27.90
N PHE A 521 2.16 -9.87 -27.70
CA PHE A 521 1.61 -8.92 -28.68
C PHE A 521 0.30 -9.39 -29.34
N ASP A 522 -0.47 -10.17 -28.59
CA ASP A 522 -1.85 -10.51 -28.90
C ASP A 522 -2.74 -9.25 -28.89
N ARG A 523 -3.86 -9.28 -29.62
CA ARG A 523 -4.81 -8.17 -29.67
C ARG A 523 -5.58 -8.13 -28.35
N TYR A 524 -5.75 -6.95 -27.76
CA TYR A 524 -6.66 -6.76 -26.62
C TYR A 524 -7.81 -5.79 -26.88
N ASN A 525 -8.91 -5.96 -26.14
CA ASN A 525 -9.98 -4.96 -26.00
C ASN A 525 -10.31 -4.82 -24.49
N CYS A 526 -10.50 -3.60 -23.99
CA CYS A 526 -11.03 -3.36 -22.64
C CYS A 526 -12.56 -3.35 -22.66
N ILE A 527 -13.23 -4.20 -21.87
CA ILE A 527 -14.68 -4.14 -21.66
C ILE A 527 -15.02 -3.73 -20.22
N TRP A 528 -16.26 -3.29 -20.00
CA TRP A 528 -16.82 -3.20 -18.65
C TRP A 528 -17.01 -4.58 -18.04
N SER A 529 -16.62 -4.76 -16.77
CA SER A 529 -16.98 -5.95 -16.00
C SER A 529 -18.51 -5.98 -15.78
N ASN A 530 -19.12 -7.14 -16.02
CA ASN A 530 -20.57 -7.25 -16.19
C ASN A 530 -21.25 -8.44 -15.46
N THR A 531 -20.49 -9.36 -14.86
CA THR A 531 -21.00 -10.43 -13.99
C THR A 531 -20.67 -10.14 -12.53
N SER A 532 -21.51 -10.58 -11.59
CA SER A 532 -21.22 -10.51 -10.14
C SER A 532 -19.82 -11.02 -9.79
N ASP A 533 -19.36 -12.05 -10.49
CA ASP A 533 -18.02 -12.65 -10.39
C ASP A 533 -16.88 -11.66 -10.71
N GLU A 534 -17.06 -10.78 -11.70
CA GLU A 534 -16.03 -9.83 -12.18
C GLU A 534 -16.08 -8.46 -11.49
N CYS A 535 -17.18 -8.11 -10.80
CA CYS A 535 -17.39 -6.76 -10.28
C CYS A 535 -18.24 -6.61 -9.00
N GLY A 536 -18.80 -7.69 -8.44
CA GLY A 536 -19.63 -7.62 -7.23
C GLY A 536 -20.81 -6.64 -7.38
N GLY A 537 -20.97 -5.71 -6.44
CA GLY A 537 -21.97 -4.64 -6.47
C GLY A 537 -21.57 -3.38 -7.25
N ILE A 538 -20.43 -3.37 -7.97
CA ILE A 538 -19.99 -2.25 -8.82
C ILE A 538 -20.02 -2.57 -10.33
N CYS A 539 -20.80 -3.59 -10.72
CA CYS A 539 -20.99 -3.94 -12.13
C CYS A 539 -21.69 -2.83 -12.92
N ARG A 540 -21.33 -2.66 -14.20
CA ARG A 540 -21.79 -1.53 -15.04
C ARG A 540 -23.31 -1.36 -15.14
N SER A 541 -24.07 -2.45 -14.95
CA SER A 541 -25.54 -2.49 -14.89
C SER A 541 -26.14 -1.85 -13.62
N VAL A 542 -25.37 -1.76 -12.53
CA VAL A 542 -25.76 -1.17 -11.24
C VAL A 542 -25.27 0.29 -11.12
N LEU A 543 -24.21 0.65 -11.85
CA LEU A 543 -23.63 1.99 -11.83
C LEU A 543 -24.48 3.01 -12.61
N ASN A 544 -25.13 3.93 -11.90
CA ASN A 544 -25.87 5.08 -12.42
C ASN A 544 -24.90 6.20 -12.90
N LEU A 545 -24.06 5.86 -13.89
CA LEU A 545 -23.08 6.80 -14.46
C LEU A 545 -23.74 7.80 -15.42
N PRO A 546 -23.25 9.06 -15.52
CA PRO A 546 -23.73 10.05 -16.47
C PRO A 546 -23.74 9.54 -17.91
N ALA A 547 -24.75 9.94 -18.69
CA ALA A 547 -24.94 9.47 -20.07
C ALA A 547 -23.80 9.82 -21.06
N SER A 548 -22.90 10.73 -20.68
CA SER A 548 -21.66 11.07 -21.40
C SER A 548 -20.51 10.07 -21.17
N THR A 549 -20.70 9.09 -20.28
CA THR A 549 -19.68 8.09 -19.93
C THR A 549 -19.57 7.02 -21.02
N TYR A 550 -18.39 6.90 -21.63
CA TYR A 550 -18.14 6.01 -22.76
C TYR A 550 -16.75 5.37 -22.66
N LEU A 551 -16.65 4.07 -22.93
CA LEU A 551 -15.39 3.34 -23.04
C LEU A 551 -15.09 3.09 -24.51
N ASN A 552 -13.94 3.58 -25.01
CA ASN A 552 -13.38 3.09 -26.26
C ASN A 552 -12.66 1.77 -25.97
N GLU A 553 -13.30 0.65 -26.32
CA GLU A 553 -12.83 -0.68 -25.95
C GLU A 553 -11.48 -1.02 -26.60
N THR A 554 -11.27 -0.64 -27.86
CA THR A 554 -10.04 -0.94 -28.61
C THR A 554 -8.84 -0.08 -28.18
N SER A 555 -9.07 1.19 -27.82
CA SER A 555 -7.99 2.07 -27.32
C SER A 555 -7.83 2.03 -25.80
N CYS A 556 -8.70 1.31 -25.08
CA CYS A 556 -8.73 1.25 -23.62
C CYS A 556 -8.84 2.63 -22.94
N VAL A 557 -9.58 3.57 -23.54
CA VAL A 557 -9.78 4.93 -22.99
C VAL A 557 -11.22 5.12 -22.52
N LEU A 558 -11.38 5.41 -21.23
CA LEU A 558 -12.66 5.80 -20.62
C LEU A 558 -12.83 7.32 -20.68
N ARG A 559 -13.83 7.78 -21.43
CA ARG A 559 -14.36 9.15 -21.31
C ARG A 559 -15.36 9.21 -20.16
N PHE A 560 -15.14 10.13 -19.22
CA PHE A 560 -16.00 10.35 -18.06
C PHE A 560 -16.17 11.84 -17.78
N THR A 561 -17.27 12.23 -17.12
CA THR A 561 -17.57 13.63 -16.74
C THR A 561 -18.46 13.59 -15.50
N PRO A 562 -17.89 13.66 -14.28
CA PRO A 562 -18.67 13.44 -13.06
C PRO A 562 -19.54 14.66 -12.72
N ALA A 563 -20.75 14.39 -12.22
CA ALA A 563 -21.73 15.41 -11.84
C ALA A 563 -21.96 15.53 -10.33
N THR A 564 -21.52 14.55 -9.54
CA THR A 564 -21.74 14.46 -8.09
C THR A 564 -20.39 14.30 -7.38
N VAL A 565 -20.22 14.98 -6.24
CA VAL A 565 -19.05 14.84 -5.36
C VAL A 565 -19.12 13.51 -4.59
N GLY A 566 -17.97 12.90 -4.33
CA GLY A 566 -17.84 11.61 -3.66
C GLY A 566 -17.08 10.59 -4.49
N PHE A 567 -17.06 9.34 -4.03
CA PHE A 567 -16.25 8.30 -4.65
C PHE A 567 -17.05 7.41 -5.61
N TYR A 568 -16.40 6.99 -6.69
CA TYR A 568 -16.94 6.00 -7.64
C TYR A 568 -15.92 4.88 -7.80
N ALA A 569 -16.29 3.63 -7.56
CA ALA A 569 -15.44 2.50 -7.93
C ALA A 569 -15.79 2.02 -9.35
N MET A 570 -14.77 1.57 -10.08
CA MET A 570 -14.88 1.16 -11.48
C MET A 570 -14.27 -0.24 -11.67
N ALA A 571 -14.91 -1.06 -12.50
CA ALA A 571 -14.47 -2.41 -12.82
C ALA A 571 -14.44 -2.65 -14.34
N PHE A 572 -13.28 -3.06 -14.84
CA PHE A 572 -13.05 -3.40 -16.25
C PHE A 572 -12.38 -4.77 -16.37
N THR A 573 -12.69 -5.46 -17.46
CA THR A 573 -12.07 -6.74 -17.82
C THR A 573 -11.36 -6.57 -19.16
N VAL A 574 -10.04 -6.72 -19.18
CA VAL A 574 -9.26 -6.72 -20.42
C VAL A 574 -9.35 -8.12 -21.04
N LEU A 575 -9.80 -8.14 -22.29
CA LEU A 575 -9.93 -9.35 -23.11
C LEU A 575 -8.74 -9.42 -24.05
N ASP A 576 -8.14 -10.59 -24.13
CA ASP A 576 -6.87 -10.89 -24.80
C ASP A 576 -7.12 -11.94 -25.89
N TYR A 577 -6.62 -11.75 -27.12
CA TYR A 577 -7.01 -12.49 -28.32
C TYR A 577 -5.82 -12.80 -29.24
N GLU A 578 -5.70 -14.08 -29.64
CA GLU A 578 -4.62 -14.63 -30.49
C GLU A 578 -4.31 -13.84 -31.77
N ASN A 579 -5.29 -13.14 -32.33
CA ASN A 579 -5.17 -12.30 -33.51
C ASN A 579 -6.45 -11.48 -33.72
N ASP A 580 -6.41 -10.55 -34.68
CA ASP A 580 -7.52 -9.66 -35.03
C ASP A 580 -8.85 -10.35 -35.38
N THR A 581 -8.82 -11.62 -35.80
CA THR A 581 -10.02 -12.37 -36.21
C THR A 581 -10.60 -13.27 -35.12
N SER A 582 -9.92 -13.45 -33.99
CA SER A 582 -10.43 -14.29 -32.91
C SER A 582 -11.63 -13.63 -32.21
N THR A 583 -12.70 -14.40 -32.06
CA THR A 583 -13.91 -14.01 -31.30
C THR A 583 -13.90 -14.53 -29.87
N VAL A 584 -12.99 -15.47 -29.55
CA VAL A 584 -12.86 -16.09 -28.24
C VAL A 584 -11.60 -15.55 -27.56
N PRO A 585 -11.71 -14.83 -26.43
CA PRO A 585 -10.52 -14.38 -25.74
C PRO A 585 -9.75 -15.57 -25.16
N LEU A 586 -8.44 -15.51 -25.19
CA LEU A 586 -7.54 -16.47 -24.57
C LEU A 586 -7.44 -16.25 -23.06
N SER A 587 -7.44 -15.00 -22.59
CA SER A 587 -7.51 -14.67 -21.15
C SER A 587 -8.49 -13.53 -20.85
N ARG A 588 -8.86 -13.41 -19.57
CA ARG A 588 -9.64 -12.30 -19.02
C ARG A 588 -8.88 -11.74 -17.83
N VAL A 589 -8.35 -10.52 -17.94
CA VAL A 589 -7.54 -9.86 -16.91
C VAL A 589 -8.34 -8.69 -16.32
N PRO A 590 -8.87 -8.83 -15.09
CA PRO A 590 -9.65 -7.77 -14.46
C PRO A 590 -8.77 -6.66 -13.88
N VAL A 591 -9.32 -5.45 -13.83
CA VAL A 591 -8.77 -4.30 -13.09
C VAL A 591 -9.90 -3.51 -12.41
N GLN A 592 -9.68 -3.15 -11.15
CA GLN A 592 -10.60 -2.34 -10.35
C GLN A 592 -9.86 -1.19 -9.65
N PHE A 593 -10.45 0.00 -9.64
CA PHE A 593 -9.87 1.23 -9.08
C PHE A 593 -10.96 2.27 -8.77
N ILE A 594 -10.57 3.40 -8.17
CA ILE A 594 -11.48 4.44 -7.66
C ILE A 594 -11.29 5.77 -8.38
N PHE A 595 -12.39 6.50 -8.61
CA PHE A 595 -12.39 7.95 -8.76
C PHE A 595 -12.75 8.64 -7.44
N ASN A 596 -11.95 9.64 -7.06
CA ASN A 596 -12.26 10.59 -5.99
C ASN A 596 -12.80 11.87 -6.67
N VAL A 597 -14.11 12.08 -6.68
CA VAL A 597 -14.71 13.28 -7.27
C VAL A 597 -14.86 14.37 -6.21
N TRP A 598 -14.22 15.50 -6.46
CA TRP A 598 -14.23 16.69 -5.60
C TRP A 598 -14.70 17.91 -6.40
N ASP A 599 -15.04 19.00 -5.71
CA ASP A 599 -15.38 20.27 -6.34
C ASP A 599 -14.54 21.43 -5.79
N SER A 600 -14.48 22.54 -6.51
CA SER A 600 -13.73 23.73 -6.12
C SER A 600 -14.20 24.98 -6.85
N ASN A 601 -14.10 26.11 -6.16
CA ASN A 601 -14.35 27.45 -6.70
C ASN A 601 -13.13 28.08 -7.41
N ILE A 602 -11.94 27.46 -7.33
CA ILE A 602 -10.70 28.01 -7.89
C ILE A 602 -10.71 27.84 -9.42
N THR A 603 -10.66 28.94 -10.17
CA THR A 603 -10.85 28.94 -11.63
C THR A 603 -9.79 28.18 -12.42
N CYS A 604 -8.60 27.94 -11.85
CA CYS A 604 -7.57 27.13 -12.51
C CYS A 604 -7.86 25.63 -12.37
N SER A 605 -8.04 24.98 -13.52
CA SER A 605 -8.27 23.53 -13.68
C SER A 605 -7.15 22.82 -14.44
N THR A 606 -6.07 23.54 -14.79
CA THR A 606 -4.95 23.01 -15.57
C THR A 606 -4.06 22.12 -14.69
N PRO A 607 -4.05 20.79 -14.90
CA PRO A 607 -3.42 19.88 -13.95
C PRO A 607 -1.88 19.86 -14.07
N PRO A 608 -1.17 19.30 -13.08
CA PRO A 608 0.25 18.99 -13.20
C PRO A 608 0.57 18.09 -14.40
N ILE A 609 1.73 18.29 -15.02
CA ILE A 609 2.22 17.48 -16.15
C ILE A 609 3.57 16.83 -15.85
N TYR A 610 3.74 15.59 -16.28
CA TYR A 610 5.02 14.89 -16.23
C TYR A 610 5.94 15.32 -17.38
N ILE A 611 7.19 15.65 -17.05
CA ILE A 611 8.26 16.04 -17.99
C ILE A 611 9.63 15.45 -17.58
N GLY A 612 9.64 14.20 -17.09
CA GLY A 612 10.86 13.50 -16.69
C GLY A 612 11.69 12.94 -17.85
N ASP A 613 12.78 12.24 -17.52
CA ASP A 613 13.79 11.78 -18.49
C ASP A 613 13.30 10.71 -19.48
N ALA A 614 12.24 9.97 -19.15
CA ALA A 614 11.73 8.84 -19.93
C ALA A 614 10.29 9.12 -20.41
N PRO A 615 9.98 9.14 -21.71
CA PRO A 615 8.61 9.33 -22.18
C PRO A 615 7.61 8.31 -21.59
N ALA A 616 6.35 8.72 -21.48
CA ALA A 616 5.27 7.82 -21.09
C ALA A 616 5.22 6.59 -22.04
N ASP A 617 4.92 5.42 -21.48
CA ASP A 617 4.99 4.12 -22.15
C ASP A 617 6.38 3.68 -22.67
N GLN A 618 7.48 4.40 -22.39
CA GLN A 618 8.82 3.92 -22.76
C GLN A 618 9.16 2.60 -22.06
N CYS A 619 9.67 1.65 -22.84
CA CYS A 619 10.30 0.41 -22.37
C CYS A 619 11.69 0.69 -21.79
N ILE A 620 11.92 0.27 -20.54
CA ILE A 620 13.17 0.46 -19.79
C ILE A 620 13.70 -0.92 -19.40
N PHE A 621 14.84 -1.32 -19.96
CA PHE A 621 15.39 -2.68 -19.77
C PHE A 621 16.20 -2.78 -18.49
N VAL A 622 16.00 -3.87 -17.75
CA VAL A 622 16.62 -4.14 -16.46
C VAL A 622 17.06 -5.61 -16.40
N GLU A 623 18.29 -5.88 -15.98
CA GLU A 623 18.72 -7.24 -15.65
C GLU A 623 18.48 -7.53 -14.15
N PRO A 624 18.14 -8.77 -13.74
CA PRO A 624 18.02 -9.11 -12.33
C PRO A 624 19.29 -8.78 -11.53
N GLY A 625 19.14 -7.97 -10.47
CA GLY A 625 20.24 -7.42 -9.68
C GLY A 625 20.82 -6.09 -10.20
N GLN A 626 20.43 -5.62 -11.38
CA GLN A 626 20.76 -4.28 -11.86
C GLN A 626 19.88 -3.24 -11.16
N VAL A 627 20.52 -2.21 -10.61
CA VAL A 627 19.83 -1.02 -10.08
C VAL A 627 19.79 0.05 -11.17
N ILE A 628 18.59 0.52 -11.53
CA ILE A 628 18.39 1.67 -12.43
C ILE A 628 17.78 2.82 -11.63
N THR A 629 18.35 4.02 -11.77
CA THR A 629 17.86 5.25 -11.15
C THR A 629 17.50 6.29 -12.22
N MET A 630 16.38 6.99 -12.02
CA MET A 630 15.91 8.06 -12.92
C MET A 630 15.27 9.21 -12.13
N ILE A 631 15.16 10.38 -12.75
CA ILE A 631 14.50 11.55 -12.17
C ILE A 631 13.09 11.68 -12.75
N ILE A 632 12.09 11.53 -11.89
CA ILE A 632 10.70 11.89 -12.19
C ILE A 632 10.58 13.39 -12.01
N ARG A 633 10.06 14.09 -13.03
CA ARG A 633 9.83 15.54 -12.99
C ARG A 633 8.37 15.86 -13.29
N ILE A 634 7.76 16.70 -12.46
CA ILE A 634 6.37 17.12 -12.58
C ILE A 634 6.32 18.64 -12.51
N ARG A 635 5.77 19.30 -13.54
CA ARG A 635 5.52 20.74 -13.53
C ARG A 635 4.08 21.02 -13.12
N VAL A 636 3.87 21.87 -12.12
CA VAL A 636 2.56 22.41 -11.76
C VAL A 636 2.24 23.61 -12.66
N GLN A 637 1.04 23.66 -13.23
CA GLN A 637 0.68 24.66 -14.24
C GLN A 637 -0.20 25.80 -13.71
N CYS A 638 -0.88 25.61 -12.58
CA CYS A 638 -1.66 26.66 -11.94
C CYS A 638 -0.76 27.64 -11.16
N ALA A 639 -0.91 28.94 -11.41
CA ALA A 639 -0.20 29.98 -10.68
C ALA A 639 -0.53 29.92 -9.18
N ASN A 640 0.50 30.10 -8.33
CA ASN A 640 0.44 29.96 -6.87
C ASN A 640 0.06 28.57 -6.34
N ALA A 641 -0.06 27.55 -7.19
CA ALA A 641 -0.24 26.16 -6.74
C ALA A 641 1.12 25.46 -6.58
N THR A 642 1.20 24.54 -5.61
CA THR A 642 2.40 23.71 -5.35
C THR A 642 2.07 22.23 -5.55
N LEU A 643 3.07 21.37 -5.77
CA LEU A 643 2.84 19.92 -5.77
C LEU A 643 2.73 19.45 -4.31
N VAL A 644 1.57 18.91 -3.92
CA VAL A 644 1.31 18.47 -2.54
C VAL A 644 1.26 16.95 -2.41
N ASN A 645 1.00 16.23 -3.50
CA ASN A 645 0.90 14.77 -3.47
C ASN A 645 1.39 14.14 -4.78
N VAL A 646 1.86 12.89 -4.69
CA VAL A 646 2.10 12.00 -5.83
C VAL A 646 1.41 10.68 -5.55
N ILE A 647 0.36 10.40 -6.32
CA ILE A 647 -0.34 9.11 -6.31
C ILE A 647 0.44 8.16 -7.21
N GLY A 648 0.67 6.92 -6.78
CA GLY A 648 1.42 5.93 -7.54
C GLY A 648 1.16 4.48 -7.16
N VAL A 649 1.44 3.57 -8.09
CA VAL A 649 1.48 2.11 -7.90
C VAL A 649 2.83 1.58 -8.37
N TYR A 650 3.49 0.82 -7.50
CA TYR A 650 4.92 0.52 -7.57
C TYR A 650 5.15 -0.99 -7.70
N PRO A 651 6.00 -1.46 -8.63
CA PRO A 651 6.51 -2.83 -8.61
C PRO A 651 7.34 -3.13 -7.35
N THR A 652 7.45 -4.40 -6.98
CA THR A 652 8.35 -4.84 -5.90
C THR A 652 9.81 -4.49 -6.23
N GLY A 653 10.59 -4.00 -5.27
CA GLY A 653 11.98 -3.57 -5.50
C GLY A 653 12.14 -2.12 -5.97
N PHE A 654 11.09 -1.31 -5.93
CA PHE A 654 11.17 0.15 -6.06
C PHE A 654 11.52 0.84 -4.74
N THR A 655 12.26 1.94 -4.84
CA THR A 655 12.49 2.91 -3.78
C THR A 655 12.42 4.34 -4.36
N GLN A 656 12.12 5.33 -3.53
CA GLN A 656 12.03 6.74 -3.95
C GLN A 656 12.68 7.69 -2.95
N SER A 657 13.23 8.80 -3.44
CA SER A 657 13.65 9.93 -2.60
C SER A 657 12.46 10.77 -2.15
N PRO A 658 12.61 11.63 -1.14
CA PRO A 658 11.74 12.79 -0.96
C PRO A 658 11.66 13.64 -2.23
N ILE A 659 10.56 14.38 -2.37
CA ILE A 659 10.33 15.36 -3.43
C ILE A 659 11.11 16.65 -3.11
N PHE A 660 11.70 17.27 -4.12
CA PHE A 660 12.40 18.56 -4.03
C PHE A 660 12.05 19.45 -5.23
N THR A 661 11.95 20.76 -5.03
CA THR A 661 11.79 21.73 -6.12
C THR A 661 13.07 21.88 -6.92
N ASP A 662 12.95 22.21 -8.21
CA ASP A 662 14.09 22.65 -9.01
C ASP A 662 14.60 24.02 -8.50
N PRO A 663 15.92 24.24 -8.41
CA PRO A 663 16.48 25.51 -7.93
C PRO A 663 16.34 26.68 -8.95
N TYR A 664 15.97 26.41 -10.20
CA TYR A 664 15.79 27.41 -11.26
C TYR A 664 14.33 27.56 -11.71
N ASP A 665 13.50 26.51 -11.58
CA ASP A 665 12.07 26.55 -11.88
C ASP A 665 11.24 26.09 -10.67
N LEU A 666 10.70 27.04 -9.90
CA LEU A 666 9.86 26.76 -8.74
C LEU A 666 8.51 26.09 -9.07
N THR A 667 8.13 26.00 -10.35
CA THR A 667 6.96 25.22 -10.79
C THR A 667 7.30 23.74 -11.00
N LEU A 668 8.58 23.39 -11.03
CA LEU A 668 9.10 22.06 -11.33
C LEU A 668 9.50 21.31 -10.05
N TYR A 669 8.91 20.14 -9.88
CA TYR A 669 9.15 19.25 -8.75
C TYR A 669 9.83 17.97 -9.24
N ASN A 670 10.85 17.54 -8.52
CA ASN A 670 11.72 16.43 -8.87
C ASN A 670 11.71 15.39 -7.74
N PHE A 671 11.79 14.11 -8.09
CA PHE A 671 12.20 13.06 -7.17
C PHE A 671 12.95 11.94 -7.92
N LYS A 672 13.84 11.25 -7.22
CA LYS A 672 14.56 10.10 -7.78
C LYS A 672 13.79 8.83 -7.44
N VAL A 673 13.55 7.98 -8.44
CA VAL A 673 13.13 6.58 -8.22
C VAL A 673 14.27 5.66 -8.60
N SER A 674 14.48 4.62 -7.79
CA SER A 674 15.46 3.56 -8.07
C SER A 674 14.77 2.20 -8.03
N TYR A 675 14.98 1.41 -9.07
CA TYR A 675 14.41 0.07 -9.21
C TYR A 675 15.53 -0.97 -9.26
N SER A 676 15.38 -2.03 -8.47
CA SER A 676 16.23 -3.22 -8.51
C SER A 676 15.36 -4.45 -8.78
N ALA A 677 15.42 -4.98 -10.00
CA ALA A 677 14.66 -6.17 -10.36
C ALA A 677 15.26 -7.45 -9.75
N SER A 678 14.42 -8.45 -9.52
CA SER A 678 14.84 -9.80 -9.10
C SER A 678 14.38 -10.86 -10.11
N ALA A 679 14.97 -12.07 -10.07
CA ALA A 679 14.84 -13.05 -11.16
C ALA A 679 13.41 -13.63 -11.35
N ASN A 680 12.53 -13.53 -10.35
CA ASN A 680 11.10 -13.87 -10.46
C ASN A 680 10.26 -12.72 -11.06
N GLN A 681 10.85 -11.55 -11.33
CA GLN A 681 10.18 -10.42 -11.98
C GLN A 681 10.42 -10.35 -13.48
N VAL A 682 11.18 -11.30 -14.08
CA VAL A 682 11.39 -11.41 -15.54
C VAL A 682 10.07 -11.24 -16.31
N GLY A 683 10.06 -10.45 -17.37
CA GLY A 683 8.85 -9.95 -18.05
C GLY A 683 8.63 -8.46 -17.78
N GLN A 684 7.47 -7.94 -18.18
CA GLN A 684 7.10 -6.55 -17.94
C GLN A 684 6.66 -6.30 -16.49
N ASN A 685 6.97 -5.12 -15.96
CA ASN A 685 6.57 -4.60 -14.65
C ASN A 685 6.27 -3.11 -14.80
N LEU A 686 5.11 -2.64 -14.33
CA LEU A 686 4.63 -1.30 -14.62
C LEU A 686 4.70 -0.40 -13.37
N PHE A 687 5.46 0.69 -13.42
CA PHE A 687 5.40 1.75 -12.42
C PHE A 687 4.54 2.88 -12.99
N CYS A 688 3.50 3.30 -12.26
CA CYS A 688 2.63 4.39 -12.71
C CYS A 688 2.39 5.40 -11.60
N PHE A 689 2.29 6.67 -11.97
CA PHE A 689 2.12 7.79 -11.05
C PHE A 689 1.37 8.97 -11.68
N ALA A 690 0.84 9.86 -10.83
CA ALA A 690 0.37 11.19 -11.19
C ALA A 690 0.60 12.17 -10.04
N GLY A 691 0.95 13.42 -10.37
CA GLY A 691 1.07 14.50 -9.39
C GLY A 691 -0.28 15.18 -9.12
N VAL A 692 -0.48 15.66 -7.90
CA VAL A 692 -1.64 16.47 -7.47
C VAL A 692 -1.16 17.82 -6.96
N ASP A 693 -1.75 18.90 -7.46
CA ASP A 693 -1.47 20.26 -6.98
C ASP A 693 -2.23 20.62 -5.69
N SER A 694 -1.85 21.72 -5.06
CA SER A 694 -2.47 22.28 -3.85
C SER A 694 -3.90 22.80 -4.07
N ILE A 695 -4.41 22.83 -5.30
CA ILE A 695 -5.81 23.12 -5.61
C ILE A 695 -6.62 21.81 -5.58
N GLY A 696 -5.99 20.66 -5.82
CA GLY A 696 -6.58 19.33 -5.88
C GLY A 696 -6.57 18.70 -7.27
N ASN A 697 -6.09 19.41 -8.30
CA ASN A 697 -6.03 18.93 -9.68
C ASN A 697 -4.95 17.86 -9.82
N GLN A 698 -5.31 16.69 -10.37
CA GLN A 698 -4.38 15.61 -10.66
C GLN A 698 -4.01 15.59 -12.15
N GLY A 699 -2.74 15.34 -12.45
CA GLY A 699 -2.24 15.04 -13.79
C GLY A 699 -2.71 13.71 -14.36
N ASP A 700 -2.51 13.54 -15.68
CA ASP A 700 -2.72 12.25 -16.35
C ASP A 700 -1.80 11.18 -15.78
N ALA A 701 -2.33 9.97 -15.62
CA ALA A 701 -1.59 8.82 -15.11
C ALA A 701 -0.48 8.41 -16.08
N THR A 702 0.77 8.70 -15.71
CA THR A 702 1.97 8.34 -16.47
C THR A 702 2.41 6.94 -16.05
N CYS A 703 2.63 6.04 -17.01
CA CYS A 703 3.19 4.70 -16.77
C CYS A 703 4.54 4.53 -17.48
N LEU A 704 5.51 3.93 -16.79
CA LEU A 704 6.83 3.56 -17.28
C LEU A 704 6.96 2.03 -17.28
N ARG A 705 7.46 1.44 -18.38
CA ARG A 705 7.40 0.00 -18.65
C ARG A 705 8.75 -0.67 -18.39
N PHE A 706 8.96 -1.20 -17.18
CA PHE A 706 10.21 -1.86 -16.82
C PHE A 706 10.22 -3.32 -17.28
N THR A 707 11.12 -3.65 -18.20
CA THR A 707 11.20 -5.00 -18.77
C THR A 707 12.42 -5.71 -18.23
N VAL A 708 12.17 -6.72 -17.40
CA VAL A 708 13.20 -7.52 -16.75
C VAL A 708 13.52 -8.72 -17.62
N GLN A 709 14.77 -8.94 -18.01
CA GLN A 709 15.17 -10.10 -18.81
C GLN A 709 16.50 -10.70 -18.32
N LEU A 710 16.65 -12.02 -18.47
CA LEU A 710 17.94 -12.71 -18.27
C LEU A 710 18.79 -12.49 -19.52
N GLY A 711 20.06 -12.10 -19.34
CA GLY A 711 20.94 -11.67 -20.44
C GLY A 711 21.28 -12.74 -21.49
N SER A 712 20.87 -14.00 -21.28
CA SER A 712 21.03 -15.14 -22.18
C SER A 712 19.87 -15.38 -23.14
N ASP A 713 18.66 -14.90 -22.82
CA ASP A 713 17.42 -15.47 -23.37
C ASP A 713 16.82 -14.64 -24.53
N SER A 714 17.47 -13.52 -24.88
CA SER A 714 16.97 -12.51 -25.80
C SER A 714 17.15 -12.88 -27.28
N ARG A 715 16.40 -13.89 -27.75
CA ARG A 715 16.34 -14.28 -29.17
C ARG A 715 14.93 -14.24 -29.77
N ASN A 716 14.34 -13.04 -29.83
CA ASN A 716 13.23 -12.78 -30.74
C ASN A 716 13.75 -12.16 -32.05
N THR A 717 13.40 -12.77 -33.19
CA THR A 717 13.60 -12.22 -34.53
C THR A 717 12.79 -10.94 -34.68
N LEU A 718 13.42 -9.82 -35.01
CA LEU A 718 12.75 -8.54 -35.22
C LEU A 718 12.74 -8.17 -36.70
N TYR A 719 11.63 -7.59 -37.16
CA TYR A 719 11.21 -7.46 -38.57
C TYR A 719 12.10 -6.55 -39.48
N VAL A 720 13.30 -6.20 -39.04
CA VAL A 720 14.20 -5.26 -39.74
C VAL A 720 14.86 -5.88 -41.00
N ASN A 721 14.81 -7.21 -41.16
CA ASN A 721 15.35 -7.92 -42.33
C ASN A 721 14.74 -7.47 -43.68
N ASN A 722 13.56 -6.83 -43.68
CA ASN A 722 12.92 -6.28 -44.87
C ASN A 722 12.90 -4.73 -44.88
N ALA A 723 13.68 -4.07 -44.01
CA ALA A 723 13.68 -2.61 -43.89
C ALA A 723 14.44 -1.93 -45.03
N THR A 724 13.79 -0.94 -45.66
CA THR A 724 14.38 -0.09 -46.70
C THR A 724 15.52 0.74 -46.12
N HIS A 725 16.72 0.58 -46.69
CA HIS A 725 17.93 1.26 -46.23
C HIS A 725 18.73 1.83 -47.41
N PHE A 726 19.45 2.92 -47.18
CA PHE A 726 20.18 3.65 -48.23
C PHE A 726 21.31 4.52 -47.66
N PRO A 727 22.37 4.81 -48.43
CA PRO A 727 22.64 4.26 -49.75
C PRO A 727 23.13 2.81 -49.71
N THR A 728 23.07 2.14 -50.87
CA THR A 728 23.56 0.78 -51.13
C THR A 728 24.27 0.76 -52.48
N GLY A 729 25.03 -0.29 -52.78
CA GLY A 729 25.74 -0.40 -54.06
C GLY A 729 26.90 0.61 -54.15
N LEU A 730 27.06 1.29 -55.28
CA LEU A 730 28.21 2.17 -55.52
C LEU A 730 28.03 3.56 -54.88
N VAL A 731 28.95 3.95 -53.99
CA VAL A 731 28.90 5.21 -53.22
C VAL A 731 30.21 6.00 -53.28
N SER A 732 30.13 7.29 -52.98
CA SER A 732 31.30 8.15 -52.79
C SER A 732 32.14 7.70 -51.59
N LYS A 733 33.47 7.81 -51.67
CA LYS A 733 34.36 7.60 -50.52
C LYS A 733 34.13 8.59 -49.36
N TYR A 734 33.42 9.69 -49.64
CA TYR A 734 33.03 10.73 -48.68
C TYR A 734 31.55 10.62 -48.24
N GLN A 735 30.90 9.46 -48.43
CA GLN A 735 29.51 9.27 -48.02
C GLN A 735 29.39 9.31 -46.49
N SER A 736 28.70 10.32 -45.96
CA SER A 736 28.62 10.58 -44.52
C SER A 736 27.27 10.27 -43.85
N SER A 737 26.15 10.18 -44.59
CA SER A 737 24.83 9.85 -44.03
C SER A 737 24.33 8.51 -44.56
N TRP A 738 23.79 7.70 -43.65
CA TRP A 738 23.29 6.35 -43.89
C TRP A 738 21.96 6.20 -43.15
N THR A 739 20.91 5.75 -43.84
CA THR A 739 19.54 5.75 -43.32
C THR A 739 18.90 4.38 -43.47
N ILE A 740 18.16 3.96 -42.44
CA ILE A 740 17.30 2.77 -42.48
C ILE A 740 15.91 3.15 -41.95
N LEU A 741 14.91 3.00 -42.81
CA LEU A 741 13.52 3.35 -42.55
C LEU A 741 12.86 2.29 -41.67
N TYR A 742 12.00 2.74 -40.75
CA TYR A 742 11.24 1.86 -39.89
C TYR A 742 10.03 1.25 -40.63
N PRO A 743 9.59 0.04 -40.26
CA PRO A 743 8.29 -0.48 -40.67
C PRO A 743 7.17 0.46 -40.21
N SER A 744 6.14 0.64 -41.04
CA SER A 744 5.04 1.56 -40.75
C SER A 744 4.39 1.28 -39.39
N GLY A 745 4.23 2.32 -38.57
CA GLY A 745 3.66 2.23 -37.22
C GLY A 745 4.64 1.82 -36.12
N ILE A 746 5.92 1.53 -36.42
CA ILE A 746 6.93 1.16 -35.41
C ILE A 746 7.91 2.31 -35.20
N THR A 747 7.94 2.87 -33.98
CA THR A 747 8.99 3.76 -33.50
C THR A 747 10.02 2.98 -32.68
N TYR A 748 11.30 3.35 -32.82
CA TYR A 748 12.40 2.77 -32.06
C TYR A 748 13.05 3.81 -31.15
N SER A 749 13.59 3.38 -30.01
CA SER A 749 14.31 4.22 -29.04
C SER A 749 15.78 3.82 -28.91
N ARG A 750 16.59 4.77 -28.40
CA ARG A 750 18.01 4.57 -28.12
C ARG A 750 18.18 3.58 -26.95
N PRO A 751 19.12 2.62 -27.02
CA PRO A 751 19.43 1.72 -25.91
C PRO A 751 19.92 2.43 -24.65
N ASN A 752 19.62 1.82 -23.50
CA ASN A 752 20.13 2.18 -22.18
C ASN A 752 21.38 1.37 -21.77
N ALA A 753 21.94 0.58 -22.69
CA ALA A 753 23.16 -0.21 -22.53
C ALA A 753 24.10 -0.01 -23.74
N ASP A 754 25.34 -0.49 -23.63
CA ASP A 754 26.33 -0.41 -24.71
C ASP A 754 25.98 -1.35 -25.87
N ALA A 755 25.46 -0.79 -26.97
CA ALA A 755 25.26 -1.45 -28.26
C ALA A 755 25.88 -0.61 -29.39
N PHE A 756 26.26 -1.24 -30.50
CA PHE A 756 27.09 -0.60 -31.53
C PHE A 756 26.56 -0.75 -32.96
N VAL A 757 26.84 0.28 -33.78
CA VAL A 757 26.76 0.24 -35.25
C VAL A 757 28.19 0.17 -35.78
N ARG A 758 28.49 -0.76 -36.68
CA ARG A 758 29.85 -0.98 -37.21
C ARG A 758 29.87 -1.09 -38.72
N PHE A 759 30.74 -0.31 -39.34
CA PHE A 759 31.10 -0.47 -40.74
C PHE A 759 32.24 -1.47 -40.82
N LYS A 760 32.08 -2.54 -41.61
CA LYS A 760 33.06 -3.63 -41.73
C LYS A 760 33.58 -3.76 -43.17
N LEU A 761 34.84 -4.15 -43.33
CA LEU A 761 35.36 -4.60 -44.62
C LEU A 761 34.77 -5.98 -44.95
N ALA A 762 34.17 -6.13 -46.14
CA ALA A 762 33.58 -7.40 -46.57
C ALA A 762 34.64 -8.50 -46.81
N THR A 763 35.88 -8.11 -47.12
CA THR A 763 36.99 -9.04 -47.42
C THR A 763 37.64 -9.66 -46.18
N THR A 764 37.55 -9.01 -45.01
CA THR A 764 38.24 -9.42 -43.77
C THR A 764 37.32 -9.55 -42.56
N ASN A 765 36.06 -9.11 -42.63
CA ASN A 765 35.11 -9.05 -41.51
C ASN A 765 35.60 -8.19 -40.31
N THR A 766 36.64 -7.38 -40.52
CA THR A 766 37.16 -6.46 -39.51
C THR A 766 36.38 -5.15 -39.49
N ASP A 767 36.19 -4.60 -38.30
CA ASP A 767 35.59 -3.28 -38.10
C ASP A 767 36.52 -2.20 -38.71
N PHE A 768 35.95 -1.32 -39.54
CA PHE A 768 36.61 -0.13 -40.08
C PHE A 768 36.34 1.08 -39.20
N VAL A 769 35.09 1.23 -38.75
CA VAL A 769 34.70 2.16 -37.68
C VAL A 769 33.49 1.61 -36.93
N THR A 770 33.41 1.92 -35.63
CA THR A 770 32.41 1.42 -34.69
C THR A 770 31.89 2.58 -33.86
N TYR A 771 30.58 2.85 -33.94
CA TYR A 771 29.89 3.88 -33.18
C TYR A 771 29.11 3.24 -32.02
N ASN A 772 29.35 3.72 -30.80
CA ASN A 772 28.58 3.31 -29.62
C ASN A 772 27.27 4.11 -29.56
N VAL A 773 26.14 3.43 -29.69
CA VAL A 773 24.83 4.05 -29.88
C VAL A 773 24.33 4.77 -28.61
N LEU A 774 24.75 4.33 -27.42
CA LEU A 774 24.44 5.01 -26.15
C LEU A 774 25.26 6.29 -25.97
N LYS A 775 26.55 6.27 -26.33
CA LYS A 775 27.53 7.31 -26.01
C LYS A 775 27.78 8.34 -27.12
N GLN A 776 27.35 8.05 -28.36
CA GLN A 776 27.54 8.92 -29.53
C GLN A 776 26.18 9.30 -30.15
N PRO A 777 25.40 10.19 -29.48
CA PRO A 777 24.05 10.53 -29.93
C PRO A 777 24.01 11.24 -31.29
N ASP A 778 25.06 11.99 -31.62
CA ASP A 778 25.18 12.76 -32.87
C ASP A 778 25.59 11.90 -34.08
N ASN A 779 26.30 10.77 -33.85
CA ASN A 779 26.65 9.81 -34.90
C ASN A 779 25.51 8.83 -35.22
N VAL A 780 24.56 8.62 -34.30
CA VAL A 780 23.45 7.68 -34.47
C VAL A 780 22.16 8.32 -33.94
N ILE A 781 21.36 8.87 -34.84
CA ILE A 781 20.19 9.71 -34.58
C ILE A 781 18.91 8.89 -34.81
N TYR A 782 18.01 8.91 -33.83
CA TYR A 782 16.70 8.29 -33.92
C TYR A 782 15.66 9.36 -34.29
N HIS A 783 15.03 9.20 -35.46
CA HIS A 783 13.84 9.94 -35.86
C HIS A 783 12.57 9.11 -35.54
N SER A 784 11.37 9.64 -35.84
CA SER A 784 10.12 8.88 -35.67
C SER A 784 9.90 7.82 -36.76
N ASP A 785 10.54 7.97 -37.92
CA ASP A 785 10.35 7.14 -39.12
C ASP A 785 11.61 6.38 -39.57
N ARG A 786 12.78 6.68 -38.99
CA ARG A 786 14.08 6.14 -39.43
C ARG A 786 15.18 6.25 -38.38
N LEU A 787 16.18 5.38 -38.50
CA LEU A 787 17.50 5.56 -37.88
C LEU A 787 18.42 6.20 -38.92
N GLU A 788 19.13 7.26 -38.52
CA GLU A 788 20.14 7.93 -39.34
C GLU A 788 21.51 7.80 -38.65
N ILE A 789 22.51 7.35 -39.40
CA ILE A 789 23.89 7.17 -38.94
C ILE A 789 24.75 8.20 -39.69
N ILE A 790 25.43 9.07 -38.95
CA ILE A 790 26.36 10.07 -39.47
C ILE A 790 27.79 9.61 -39.20
N SER A 791 28.48 9.22 -40.27
CA SER A 791 29.86 8.78 -40.25
C SER A 791 30.82 9.93 -40.60
N ASP A 792 31.76 10.21 -39.71
CA ASP A 792 32.78 11.27 -39.81
C ASP A 792 34.09 10.81 -40.49
N ILE A 793 34.10 9.60 -41.02
CA ILE A 793 35.23 8.95 -41.69
C ILE A 793 35.23 9.13 -43.22
N THR A 794 36.41 8.99 -43.83
CA THR A 794 36.56 8.76 -45.28
C THR A 794 36.87 7.28 -45.53
N PHE A 795 36.15 6.64 -46.44
CA PHE A 795 36.32 5.21 -46.72
C PHE A 795 37.45 4.94 -47.72
N SER A 796 38.12 3.79 -47.59
CA SER A 796 39.10 3.30 -48.58
C SER A 796 38.46 3.16 -49.96
N THR A 797 39.11 3.63 -51.02
CA THR A 797 38.62 3.56 -52.41
C THR A 797 38.67 2.17 -53.02
N GLY A 798 37.66 1.79 -53.81
CA GLY A 798 37.61 0.49 -54.49
C GLY A 798 37.42 -0.71 -53.56
N GLN A 799 36.93 -0.49 -52.34
CA GLN A 799 36.67 -1.55 -51.36
C GLN A 799 35.18 -1.76 -51.14
N GLN A 800 34.83 -3.01 -50.84
CA GLN A 800 33.48 -3.41 -50.45
C GLN A 800 33.35 -3.40 -48.92
N PHE A 801 32.31 -2.75 -48.44
CA PHE A 801 31.96 -2.64 -47.04
C PHE A 801 30.53 -3.11 -46.81
N TYR A 802 30.20 -3.37 -45.55
CA TYR A 802 28.80 -3.52 -45.11
C TYR A 802 28.60 -2.90 -43.74
N ILE A 803 27.35 -2.52 -43.44
CA ILE A 803 26.96 -2.06 -42.11
C ILE A 803 26.42 -3.25 -41.32
N SER A 804 27.01 -3.51 -40.17
CA SER A 804 26.49 -4.42 -39.15
C SER A 804 25.99 -3.62 -37.95
N ILE A 805 24.91 -4.09 -37.33
CA ILE A 805 24.22 -3.41 -36.23
C ILE A 805 23.99 -4.44 -35.11
N ASP A 806 24.36 -4.12 -33.88
CA ASP A 806 24.20 -5.03 -32.75
C ASP A 806 22.74 -5.32 -32.39
N SER A 807 22.56 -6.39 -31.62
CA SER A 807 21.32 -6.59 -30.87
C SER A 807 21.10 -5.42 -29.90
N GLY A 808 19.83 -5.04 -29.71
CA GLY A 808 19.45 -3.94 -28.84
C GLY A 808 19.66 -2.52 -29.42
N VAL A 809 20.13 -2.36 -30.67
CA VAL A 809 20.10 -1.04 -31.33
C VAL A 809 18.68 -0.67 -31.78
N PHE A 810 17.88 -1.65 -32.19
CA PHE A 810 16.48 -1.43 -32.60
C PHE A 810 15.52 -1.89 -31.49
N LEU A 811 15.33 -1.05 -30.46
CA LEU A 811 14.35 -1.29 -29.39
C LEU A 811 12.99 -0.68 -29.78
N PRO A 812 11.95 -1.47 -30.14
CA PRO A 812 10.67 -0.89 -30.49
C PRO A 812 9.96 -0.38 -29.23
N ILE A 813 9.51 0.87 -29.26
CA ILE A 813 8.81 1.49 -28.13
C ILE A 813 7.50 0.75 -27.81
N ALA A 814 6.91 0.09 -28.82
CA ALA A 814 5.70 -0.70 -28.67
C ALA A 814 5.90 -2.12 -28.09
N THR A 815 7.07 -2.77 -28.27
CA THR A 815 7.21 -4.21 -27.99
C THR A 815 8.11 -4.58 -26.81
N CYS A 816 8.88 -3.65 -26.25
CA CYS A 816 9.66 -3.90 -25.03
C CYS A 816 10.53 -5.18 -25.09
N LEU A 817 11.27 -5.40 -26.19
CA LEU A 817 12.24 -6.50 -26.33
C LEU A 817 13.67 -5.97 -26.13
N ARG A 818 14.46 -6.59 -25.24
CA ARG A 818 15.86 -6.19 -24.93
C ARG A 818 16.75 -6.23 -26.17
N ASP A 819 16.52 -7.22 -27.00
CA ASP A 819 17.21 -7.40 -28.27
C ASP A 819 16.17 -7.34 -29.40
N SER A 820 16.34 -6.38 -30.32
CA SER A 820 16.28 -6.77 -31.73
C SER A 820 17.35 -7.81 -32.00
N MET A 821 17.09 -8.78 -32.88
CA MET A 821 18.22 -9.41 -33.56
C MET A 821 19.11 -8.34 -34.20
N GLY A 822 20.42 -8.43 -33.94
CA GLY A 822 21.40 -7.60 -34.62
C GLY A 822 21.46 -7.95 -36.11
N ILE A 823 21.67 -6.93 -36.95
CA ILE A 823 21.91 -7.09 -38.37
C ILE A 823 23.39 -7.46 -38.54
N THR A 824 23.67 -8.76 -38.59
CA THR A 824 25.04 -9.29 -38.74
C THR A 824 25.33 -9.88 -40.13
N ASP A 825 24.30 -10.00 -40.97
CA ASP A 825 24.40 -10.45 -42.36
C ASP A 825 25.18 -9.43 -43.21
N SER A 826 26.28 -9.88 -43.81
CA SER A 826 27.15 -9.06 -44.66
C SER A 826 26.55 -8.70 -46.01
N THR A 827 25.43 -9.31 -46.39
CA THR A 827 24.69 -9.03 -47.62
C THR A 827 23.55 -8.03 -47.43
N PHE A 828 23.06 -7.82 -46.20
CA PHE A 828 21.89 -6.98 -45.92
C PHE A 828 22.11 -5.52 -46.35
N TRP A 829 23.12 -4.83 -45.82
CA TRP A 829 23.42 -3.42 -46.13
C TRP A 829 24.84 -3.28 -46.68
N THR A 830 25.00 -3.70 -47.94
CA THR A 830 26.30 -3.75 -48.64
C THR A 830 26.53 -2.53 -49.53
N PHE A 831 27.76 -2.01 -49.55
CA PHE A 831 28.17 -0.96 -50.48
C PHE A 831 29.63 -1.09 -50.96
N TYR A 832 29.95 -0.36 -52.03
CA TYR A 832 31.26 -0.31 -52.68
C TYR A 832 31.67 1.15 -52.85
N THR A 833 32.89 1.50 -52.46
CA THR A 833 33.41 2.84 -52.74
C THR A 833 33.88 2.97 -54.18
N THR A 834 33.60 4.11 -54.81
CA THR A 834 34.21 4.44 -56.12
C THR A 834 35.74 4.33 -56.03
N ALA A 835 36.33 3.50 -56.89
CA ALA A 835 37.75 3.61 -57.19
C ALA A 835 38.02 4.99 -57.83
N GLU A 836 39.14 5.62 -57.50
CA GLU A 836 39.52 6.85 -58.19
C GLU A 836 39.88 6.53 -59.65
N PRO A 837 39.36 7.29 -60.62
CA PRO A 837 39.76 7.12 -62.02
C PRO A 837 41.24 7.48 -62.13
N SER A 838 42.07 6.51 -62.51
CA SER A 838 43.51 6.71 -62.70
C SER A 838 43.74 7.67 -63.87
N THR A 839 43.95 8.95 -63.54
CA THR A 839 44.13 10.04 -64.51
C THR A 839 45.51 10.00 -65.17
N SER A 840 45.70 9.03 -66.06
CA SER A 840 46.75 9.02 -67.08
C SER A 840 46.44 10.09 -68.14
N THR A 841 46.68 11.35 -67.78
CA THR A 841 46.42 12.53 -68.60
C THR A 841 47.11 12.44 -69.97
N THR A 842 46.33 12.13 -71.00
CA THR A 842 46.77 12.19 -72.41
C THR A 842 45.97 13.28 -73.10
N THR A 843 46.58 14.45 -73.26
CA THR A 843 45.91 15.65 -73.76
C THR A 843 45.79 15.64 -75.29
N SER A 844 44.57 15.54 -75.82
CA SER A 844 44.27 15.86 -77.23
C SER A 844 42.94 16.61 -77.35
N THR A 845 43.03 17.93 -77.41
CA THR A 845 41.89 18.83 -77.65
C THR A 845 41.39 18.75 -79.09
N THR A 846 40.07 18.60 -79.27
CA THR A 846 39.35 19.19 -80.42
C THR A 846 37.99 19.71 -79.93
N THR A 847 37.68 20.96 -80.25
CA THR A 847 36.48 21.66 -79.77
C THR A 847 35.45 21.80 -80.89
N THR A 848 34.17 21.50 -80.60
CA THR A 848 33.06 22.04 -81.40
C THR A 848 31.81 22.23 -80.51
N PHE A 849 31.18 23.39 -80.61
CA PHE A 849 29.94 23.74 -79.93
C PHE A 849 28.76 23.67 -80.89
N THR A 850 27.59 23.22 -80.41
CA THR A 850 26.30 23.73 -80.91
C THR A 850 25.25 23.77 -79.79
N THR A 851 24.47 24.85 -79.75
CA THR A 851 23.45 25.16 -78.73
C THR A 851 22.04 24.69 -79.13
N VAL A 852 21.20 24.34 -78.15
CA VAL A 852 19.72 24.42 -78.26
C VAL A 852 19.13 24.98 -76.96
N THR A 853 18.04 25.74 -77.06
CA THR A 853 17.45 26.56 -75.97
C THR A 853 16.00 26.19 -75.69
N ILE A 854 15.62 25.98 -74.42
CA ILE A 854 14.24 26.03 -73.88
C ILE A 854 14.39 26.57 -72.43
N GLN A 855 13.92 27.73 -71.99
CA GLN A 855 12.65 28.49 -72.08
C GLN A 855 11.60 28.10 -71.00
N ASN A 856 11.08 29.10 -70.29
CA ASN A 856 10.30 28.96 -69.05
C ASN A 856 8.85 28.52 -69.25
N ARG A 857 8.25 27.93 -68.20
CA ARG A 857 6.83 28.16 -67.87
C ARG A 857 6.59 28.23 -66.35
N THR A 858 5.58 29.01 -65.96
CA THR A 858 5.26 29.45 -64.59
C THR A 858 4.10 28.66 -63.96
N VAL A 859 3.76 28.97 -62.68
CA VAL A 859 2.47 28.84 -61.93
C VAL A 859 2.63 28.13 -60.56
N PRO A 860 2.02 28.60 -59.44
CA PRO A 860 1.63 29.96 -59.04
C PRO A 860 2.13 30.37 -57.62
N THR A 861 1.80 31.58 -57.16
CA THR A 861 2.07 32.06 -55.79
C THR A 861 0.82 31.99 -54.89
N ILE A 862 0.98 31.62 -53.61
CA ILE A 862 -0.02 31.86 -52.54
C ILE A 862 0.65 32.66 -51.41
N ARG A 863 -0.16 33.48 -50.72
CA ARG A 863 0.28 34.59 -49.85
C ARG A 863 1.05 34.16 -48.59
N THR A 864 2.07 34.94 -48.26
CA THR A 864 2.50 35.24 -46.88
C THR A 864 2.41 36.74 -46.64
N ILE A 865 2.13 37.14 -45.39
CA ILE A 865 2.16 38.52 -44.89
C ILE A 865 2.94 38.48 -43.55
N PRO A 866 3.80 39.47 -43.23
CA PRO A 866 4.96 39.22 -42.38
C PRO A 866 4.81 39.70 -40.93
N SER A 867 5.69 39.19 -40.06
CA SER A 867 6.15 39.90 -38.85
C SER A 867 7.61 40.34 -39.05
N THR A 868 7.91 41.59 -38.73
CA THR A 868 9.23 42.21 -38.94
C THR A 868 9.98 42.37 -37.62
N LEU A 869 11.28 42.06 -37.62
CA LEU A 869 12.17 42.33 -36.48
C LEU A 869 13.54 42.79 -37.02
N PRO A 870 13.91 44.08 -36.89
CA PRO A 870 15.22 44.57 -37.33
C PRO A 870 16.29 44.34 -36.26
N ALA A 871 17.49 43.95 -36.68
CA ALA A 871 18.67 43.90 -35.82
C ALA A 871 19.59 45.10 -36.10
N THR A 872 20.14 45.72 -35.06
CA THR A 872 21.19 46.76 -35.19
C THR A 872 22.07 46.85 -33.94
N THR A 873 23.36 46.46 -34.08
CA THR A 873 24.55 47.11 -33.48
C THR A 873 24.70 47.17 -31.93
N SER A 874 25.89 47.26 -31.32
CA SER A 874 27.27 47.40 -31.82
C SER A 874 28.29 46.82 -30.82
N THR A 875 29.47 46.47 -31.35
CA THR A 875 30.73 46.03 -30.71
C THR A 875 31.19 46.77 -29.43
N LYS A 876 31.89 46.03 -28.54
CA LYS A 876 33.36 46.18 -28.37
C LYS A 876 34.03 45.03 -27.59
N ARG A 877 35.30 44.76 -27.94
CA ARG A 877 36.22 43.88 -27.19
C ARG A 877 36.78 44.60 -25.96
N THR A 878 37.23 43.84 -24.97
CA THR A 878 38.56 44.00 -24.35
C THR A 878 39.08 42.61 -23.98
N THR A 879 40.38 42.39 -24.12
CA THR A 879 41.06 41.10 -23.85
C THR A 879 42.26 41.38 -22.96
N ILE A 880 42.44 40.62 -21.89
CA ILE A 880 43.68 40.54 -21.11
C ILE A 880 43.93 39.06 -20.80
N GLU A 881 45.15 38.61 -21.07
CA GLU A 881 45.64 37.26 -20.80
C GLU A 881 46.27 37.18 -19.40
N PHE A 882 46.48 35.98 -18.87
CA PHE A 882 47.80 35.57 -18.38
C PHE A 882 47.90 34.04 -18.30
N SER A 883 49.12 33.52 -18.32
CA SER A 883 49.44 32.09 -18.50
C SER A 883 50.47 31.60 -17.46
N THR A 884 51.01 30.39 -17.69
CA THR A 884 52.16 29.75 -17.00
C THR A 884 51.98 29.15 -15.60
N THR A 885 51.82 27.82 -15.59
CA THR A 885 52.70 26.82 -14.92
C THR A 885 53.69 27.26 -13.84
N THR A 886 53.76 26.48 -12.75
CA THR A 886 55.02 25.96 -12.16
C THR A 886 54.75 24.62 -11.46
N ALA A 887 55.72 23.70 -11.42
CA ALA A 887 55.59 22.40 -10.74
C ALA A 887 56.89 21.97 -10.02
N ILE A 888 56.75 21.51 -8.78
CA ILE A 888 57.76 20.83 -7.94
C ILE A 888 56.95 19.86 -7.03
N SER A 889 57.10 18.53 -6.93
CA SER A 889 58.13 17.51 -7.23
C SER A 889 58.86 16.97 -5.99
N THR A 890 59.25 15.68 -6.04
CA THR A 890 60.07 14.87 -5.08
C THR A 890 59.39 14.33 -3.79
N THR A 891 59.69 13.13 -3.25
CA THR A 891 60.41 11.93 -3.78
C THR A 891 60.21 10.65 -2.93
N ILE A 892 59.83 9.54 -3.59
CA ILE A 892 60.23 8.11 -3.41
C ILE A 892 60.37 7.46 -2.01
N LYS A 893 59.69 6.31 -1.80
CA LYS A 893 60.35 5.03 -1.45
C LYS A 893 59.51 3.77 -1.74
N ASN A 894 60.10 2.82 -2.47
CA ASN A 894 59.56 1.49 -2.78
C ASN A 894 60.10 0.44 -1.80
N ILE A 895 59.28 -0.55 -1.39
CA ILE A 895 59.74 -1.90 -1.01
C ILE A 895 58.74 -2.97 -1.50
N SER A 896 59.27 -4.04 -2.06
CA SER A 896 58.67 -5.38 -2.31
C SER A 896 59.83 -6.40 -2.13
N PRO A 897 59.68 -7.75 -2.18
CA PRO A 897 58.54 -8.58 -2.60
C PRO A 897 58.32 -9.84 -1.69
N THR A 898 57.91 -11.00 -2.27
CA THR A 898 57.96 -12.40 -1.75
C THR A 898 56.99 -12.80 -0.60
N SER A 899 56.50 -14.06 -0.47
CA SER A 899 56.56 -15.28 -1.34
C SER A 899 55.53 -16.38 -0.97
N SER A 900 55.12 -17.18 -1.97
CA SER A 900 54.73 -18.62 -1.99
C SER A 900 54.06 -19.38 -0.81
N PHE A 901 53.03 -20.16 -1.20
CA PHE A 901 52.55 -21.47 -0.68
C PHE A 901 53.53 -22.34 0.16
N PRO A 902 52.98 -23.20 1.06
CA PRO A 902 52.80 -24.63 0.69
C PRO A 902 51.48 -25.30 1.18
N VAL A 903 51.30 -26.57 0.76
CA VAL A 903 50.20 -27.50 1.10
C VAL A 903 50.72 -28.62 2.02
N SER A 904 49.95 -29.06 3.04
CA SER A 904 50.05 -30.45 3.55
C SER A 904 48.86 -30.91 4.40
N THR A 905 48.55 -32.21 4.29
CA THR A 905 47.48 -32.99 4.96
C THR A 905 47.81 -33.52 6.36
N ALA A 906 46.82 -33.60 7.26
CA ALA A 906 46.62 -34.65 8.29
C ALA A 906 45.19 -34.50 8.89
N VAL A 907 44.23 -35.44 8.73
CA VAL A 907 44.05 -36.77 9.36
C VAL A 907 43.40 -36.73 10.76
N GLY A 908 42.13 -37.18 10.81
CA GLY A 908 41.41 -37.71 11.98
C GLY A 908 40.34 -36.80 12.62
N ALA A 909 39.20 -37.30 13.15
CA ALA A 909 38.47 -38.57 12.93
C ALA A 909 37.08 -38.53 13.64
N THR A 910 35.98 -38.83 12.93
CA THR A 910 34.62 -39.15 13.48
C THR A 910 33.93 -38.06 14.34
N ILE A 911 32.61 -38.01 14.61
CA ILE A 911 31.49 -38.99 14.53
C ILE A 911 30.23 -38.32 13.93
N GLY A 912 29.49 -39.03 13.05
CA GLY A 912 28.02 -38.94 12.82
C GLY A 912 27.37 -37.64 12.28
N GLY A 913 26.31 -37.67 11.46
CA GLY A 913 25.71 -38.77 10.69
C GLY A 913 24.17 -38.80 10.63
N ILE A 914 23.59 -38.38 9.48
CA ILE A 914 22.22 -38.67 8.98
C ILE A 914 21.07 -37.99 9.78
N ILE A 915 20.04 -37.29 9.24
CA ILE A 915 19.28 -37.20 7.96
C ILE A 915 17.87 -37.87 7.99
N VAL A 916 16.87 -37.02 8.30
CA VAL A 916 15.51 -36.86 7.68
C VAL A 916 14.47 -38.01 7.71
N ILE A 917 13.20 -37.63 7.92
CA ILE A 917 11.91 -38.14 7.37
C ILE A 917 10.75 -38.27 8.41
N THR A 918 9.68 -37.56 8.05
CA THR A 918 8.31 -37.38 8.57
C THR A 918 7.43 -38.65 8.69
N LEU A 919 6.48 -38.72 9.65
CA LEU A 919 5.02 -38.91 9.42
C LEU A 919 4.13 -39.05 10.70
N MET A 920 2.80 -38.99 10.51
CA MET A 920 1.72 -38.94 11.52
C MET A 920 1.30 -40.31 12.09
N SER A 921 0.54 -40.34 13.21
CA SER A 921 -0.82 -40.96 13.27
C SER A 921 -1.62 -40.77 14.59
N LEU A 922 -2.93 -41.06 14.49
CA LEU A 922 -4.10 -40.68 15.32
C LEU A 922 -4.42 -41.51 16.61
N LEU A 923 -5.18 -40.86 17.53
CA LEU A 923 -6.23 -41.38 18.47
C LEU A 923 -5.86 -42.43 19.57
N ILE A 924 -6.58 -42.58 20.70
CA ILE A 924 -8.02 -42.97 20.90
C ILE A 924 -8.66 -42.41 22.20
N HIS A 925 -10.02 -42.39 22.21
CA HIS A 925 -11.04 -42.08 23.25
C HIS A 925 -10.73 -42.11 24.77
N HIS A 926 -11.53 -41.32 25.50
CA HIS A 926 -12.44 -41.90 26.52
C HIS A 926 -13.83 -41.21 26.57
N THR A 927 -14.87 -41.92 27.00
CA THR A 927 -16.29 -41.47 26.99
C THR A 927 -16.92 -41.42 28.39
N VAL A 928 -17.78 -40.43 28.67
CA VAL A 928 -18.71 -40.42 29.81
C VAL A 928 -20.05 -39.78 29.40
N LYS A 929 -21.19 -40.41 29.75
CA LYS A 929 -22.55 -39.84 29.64
C LYS A 929 -23.00 -39.28 31.00
N ARG A 930 -23.86 -38.25 31.00
CA ARG A 930 -24.95 -38.15 31.99
C ARG A 930 -26.18 -37.42 31.45
N TYR A 931 -27.36 -38.01 31.71
CA TYR A 931 -28.67 -37.39 31.56
C TYR A 931 -29.05 -36.65 32.85
N ARG A 932 -29.80 -35.53 32.73
CA ARG A 932 -31.17 -35.51 33.28
C ARG A 932 -32.04 -34.41 32.66
N THR A 933 -33.33 -34.71 32.58
CA THR A 933 -34.42 -33.80 32.21
C THR A 933 -34.93 -33.05 33.45
N ASN A 934 -35.65 -31.94 33.25
CA ASN A 934 -37.09 -31.92 33.49
C ASN A 934 -37.76 -30.68 32.86
N SER A 935 -39.04 -30.83 32.54
CA SER A 935 -39.93 -29.84 31.92
C SER A 935 -40.94 -29.29 32.92
N LEU A 936 -41.55 -28.15 32.60
CA LEU A 936 -42.81 -27.67 33.17
C LEU A 936 -43.57 -26.83 32.13
N ILE A 937 -44.89 -26.65 32.33
CA ILE A 937 -45.88 -26.36 31.28
C ILE A 937 -46.80 -25.21 31.70
N LYS A 938 -47.22 -24.37 30.73
CA LYS A 938 -48.42 -23.51 30.68
C LYS A 938 -48.53 -22.88 29.26
N LEU A 939 -49.66 -22.68 28.54
CA LEU A 939 -51.12 -22.58 28.83
C LEU A 939 -51.50 -21.37 29.73
N GLU A 940 -52.53 -20.54 29.52
CA GLU A 940 -53.70 -20.47 28.60
C GLU A 940 -53.94 -18.96 28.18
N ASP A 941 -54.81 -18.49 27.27
CA ASP A 941 -55.19 -18.79 25.85
C ASP A 941 -56.07 -17.62 25.27
N GLY A 942 -56.19 -17.45 23.92
CA GLY A 942 -57.16 -16.53 23.23
C GLY A 942 -56.59 -15.25 22.54
N GLU A 943 -57.29 -14.51 21.65
CA GLU A 943 -58.56 -14.73 20.92
C GLU A 943 -58.67 -13.84 19.64
N HIS A 944 -59.77 -13.94 18.87
CA HIS A 944 -60.01 -13.33 17.54
C HIS A 944 -60.28 -11.81 17.49
N LYS A 945 -59.93 -11.17 16.35
CA LYS A 945 -60.90 -10.39 15.55
C LYS A 945 -60.53 -10.22 14.06
N THR A 946 -61.45 -9.70 13.27
CA THR A 946 -61.56 -9.80 11.79
C THR A 946 -61.84 -8.46 11.10
N ASP A 947 -61.95 -8.49 9.76
CA ASP A 947 -62.63 -7.52 8.87
C ASP A 947 -61.89 -6.21 8.52
N THR A 948 -61.94 -5.63 7.29
CA THR A 948 -62.50 -6.06 5.97
C THR A 948 -61.92 -5.19 4.83
N ASP A 949 -61.92 -5.70 3.58
CA ASP A 949 -62.13 -5.00 2.27
C ASP A 949 -61.26 -3.77 1.86
N SER A 950 -61.11 -3.34 0.59
CA SER A 950 -61.49 -3.82 -0.76
C SER A 950 -60.46 -3.25 -1.78
N ASP A 951 -59.88 -4.04 -2.68
CA ASP A 951 -60.30 -4.34 -4.07
C ASP A 951 -60.10 -3.23 -5.12
N THR A 952 -59.22 -3.47 -6.11
CA THR A 952 -59.53 -3.35 -7.56
C THR A 952 -58.33 -3.77 -8.45
N SER A 953 -58.61 -4.55 -9.50
CA SER A 953 -57.68 -4.90 -10.60
C SER A 953 -58.39 -4.71 -11.95
N PRO A 954 -57.68 -4.47 -13.06
CA PRO A 954 -57.43 -5.55 -14.05
C PRO A 954 -56.01 -5.52 -14.66
N GLN A 955 -55.26 -6.62 -14.83
CA GLN A 955 -55.45 -7.84 -15.66
C GLN A 955 -54.99 -7.75 -17.14
N TYR A 956 -54.72 -8.96 -17.71
CA TYR A 956 -54.36 -9.40 -19.08
C TYR A 956 -52.90 -9.87 -19.27
N ARG A 957 -52.59 -11.08 -19.81
CA ARG A 957 -53.35 -12.34 -20.01
C ARG A 957 -52.44 -13.51 -20.48
N LEU A 958 -52.66 -14.75 -19.99
CA LEU A 958 -52.31 -16.08 -20.60
C LEU A 958 -50.79 -16.38 -20.86
N THR A 959 -50.29 -17.63 -21.06
CA THR A 959 -50.92 -18.97 -21.21
C THR A 959 -50.03 -20.09 -20.60
N THR A 960 -50.60 -21.30 -20.42
CA THR A 960 -49.96 -22.55 -19.93
C THR A 960 -49.15 -23.28 -21.05
N ARG A 961 -48.38 -24.37 -20.83
CA ARG A 961 -48.84 -25.74 -20.49
C ARG A 961 -47.71 -26.81 -20.36
N THR A 962 -47.92 -27.81 -19.46
CA THR A 962 -47.41 -29.22 -19.47
C THR A 962 -45.89 -29.54 -19.50
N ALA A 963 -45.38 -30.74 -19.16
CA ALA A 963 -45.59 -31.70 -18.05
C ALA A 963 -44.97 -33.08 -18.42
N ALA A 964 -44.07 -33.65 -17.60
CA ALA A 964 -43.69 -35.08 -17.66
C ALA A 964 -42.96 -35.60 -16.40
N GLN A 965 -43.55 -36.61 -15.76
CA GLN A 965 -42.89 -37.72 -15.04
C GLN A 965 -43.22 -39.01 -15.84
N PRO A 966 -42.71 -40.24 -15.56
CA PRO A 966 -42.16 -40.74 -14.28
C PRO A 966 -40.92 -41.66 -14.38
N ALA A 967 -40.43 -42.17 -13.24
CA ALA A 967 -40.18 -43.61 -13.01
C ALA A 967 -39.69 -43.85 -11.56
N SER A 968 -39.94 -45.04 -11.01
CA SER A 968 -39.49 -45.44 -9.68
C SER A 968 -38.89 -46.85 -9.67
N LYS A 969 -38.01 -47.13 -8.70
CA LYS A 969 -37.82 -48.46 -8.08
C LYS A 969 -36.92 -48.35 -6.85
N ALA A 970 -37.11 -49.26 -5.90
CA ALA A 970 -36.32 -49.41 -4.68
C ALA A 970 -35.53 -50.72 -4.70
N ASN A 971 -34.57 -50.88 -3.79
CA ASN A 971 -34.43 -52.11 -2.97
C ASN A 971 -33.40 -51.94 -1.84
N ASP A 972 -33.54 -52.81 -0.84
CA ASP A 972 -32.82 -52.87 0.43
C ASP A 972 -31.68 -53.90 0.47
N PHE A 973 -30.70 -53.72 1.38
CA PHE A 973 -29.78 -54.71 1.98
C PHE A 973 -28.91 -55.59 1.01
N ASN A 974 -27.73 -56.12 1.36
CA ASN A 974 -27.26 -56.64 2.65
C ASN A 974 -25.70 -56.68 2.75
N VAL A 975 -25.18 -57.38 3.76
CA VAL A 975 -23.82 -57.36 4.32
C VAL A 975 -22.99 -58.63 4.00
N ARG A 976 -21.69 -58.62 4.37
CA ARG A 976 -20.73 -59.76 4.59
C ARG A 976 -19.88 -60.19 3.36
N ASP A 977 -18.71 -60.83 3.50
CA ASP A 977 -18.00 -61.41 4.69
C ASP A 977 -16.45 -61.43 4.48
N ILE A 978 -15.69 -62.08 5.39
CA ILE A 978 -14.41 -62.81 5.15
C ILE A 978 -13.10 -61.97 4.99
N VAL A 979 -11.89 -62.32 5.51
CA VAL A 979 -11.46 -63.35 6.52
C VAL A 979 -9.97 -63.17 7.00
N GLN A 980 -9.68 -63.40 8.30
CA GLN A 980 -8.41 -63.95 8.90
C GLN A 980 -7.02 -63.23 8.73
N LEU A 981 -5.92 -63.50 9.47
CA LEU A 981 -5.59 -64.42 10.61
C LEU A 981 -4.47 -63.82 11.53
N THR A 982 -4.17 -64.53 12.62
CA THR A 982 -3.25 -64.26 13.77
C THR A 982 -1.73 -64.16 13.41
N THR A 983 -0.73 -63.89 14.29
CA THR A 983 -0.51 -64.33 15.70
C THR A 983 0.74 -63.69 16.38
N ALA A 984 0.74 -63.55 17.72
CA ALA A 984 1.91 -63.65 18.64
C ALA A 984 3.09 -62.62 18.51
N LYS A 985 3.99 -62.40 19.49
CA LYS A 985 4.13 -62.86 20.90
C LYS A 985 4.90 -61.83 21.76
N ARG A 986 4.52 -61.73 23.05
CA ARG A 986 5.23 -61.10 24.19
C ARG A 986 6.74 -61.41 24.26
N GLN A 987 7.56 -60.46 24.76
CA GLN A 987 8.20 -60.49 26.10
C GLN A 987 9.17 -59.29 26.38
N ASN A 988 9.08 -58.73 27.61
CA ASN A 988 10.14 -58.49 28.63
C ASN A 988 11.56 -57.98 28.25
N LEU A 989 12.33 -57.26 29.10
CA LEU A 989 12.16 -56.46 30.35
C LEU A 989 13.59 -55.92 30.74
N ILE A 990 13.72 -54.94 31.66
CA ILE A 990 14.98 -54.57 32.41
C ILE A 990 16.12 -53.90 31.57
N VAL A 991 17.01 -53.01 32.07
CA VAL A 991 16.97 -51.88 33.04
C VAL A 991 18.35 -51.19 33.05
N MET A 992 18.42 -49.84 33.15
CA MET A 992 19.62 -49.00 33.41
C MET A 992 20.81 -49.08 32.41
N ASN A 993 21.71 -48.09 32.33
CA ASN A 993 21.78 -46.79 33.02
C ASN A 993 21.30 -45.64 32.12
#